data_AF-A0A558R5J1-F1
#
_entry.id   AF-A0A558R5J1-F1
#
_cell.length_a   1.000
_cell.length_b   1.000
_cell.length_c   1.000
_cell.angle_alpha   90.00
_cell.angle_beta   90.00
_cell.angle_gamma   90.00
#
_symmetry.space_group_name_H-M   'P 1'
#
loop_
_entity.id
_entity.type
_entity.pdbx_description
1 polymer ?
#
loop_
_entity_poly.entity_id
_entity_poly.type
_entity_poly.pdbx_seq_one_letter_code
_entity_poly.pdbx_strand_id
1 'polypeptide(L)'
;MTATLGDLVSGDELRSAYGLRSKRVDEKTVTAASATALQLKREAEEHDGWELAKENKRSLRMQRSKPEDRQLEDDVWTLFYRMGFKEMNADRNLMVIGKDGSSRRQLDVFAKDDETVFIVECTHSRDGGAKSIKGLLDKIEAVREDVIAAVKAKYGRESKLKVKLAIATRNVDIRTADRDRAATAKVPIITEADLEYFQRLTGILKVAARYQFLGRYLREEKVEGLRTSVPATRGRVGDTTFYSFLISPHDLLRIAYISHMGRSNDDLETYQRMVKPTRLKSIGAFIDEGGTFPTNIVVNIKRDGLRFDLKDRYGDTATGMLELPGQYGSAWVIDGQHRLYGYAYAGRDAEEDRSVVSVLAYENLPSTAEIKMFVDINTQQVKVQSNLVKELVSNLDIEDEDPRKRLEAVCARAVLNMGSDNSSPLKDRLLLTGDDKTNKRCLTLTSLVDGIKGNNLVGKVQRLSGRNGATVLQPGPLGHLSANATDSMRKLQRGLQLYFALFAKGAPDHWDLGDAKGGYLGTNLGLRALLVLLRKIVHFVESDGTRVVSSSAEDLVELVQPYAQPVIDFFASATANEVTYFRARGSSLASVDQNALQMMAIVASAKPDFDLPEIREYLESQDAAGTEQARDMILEIHKILYDDVVSTLKAHYGETRDSWWITGVPKQVRIDCDVRYNTEGDTSRDRWQSLNLIDYSQIVVYEGNWDLFKGRYNFYGKGPKAKLARWIGRISRLRNITTHVEKGPLSRDQVEYVRDVYTLVKRHIEGEEPVDGKTQLLFVEPEEQREVA
;
A
#
# COMPACT_ATOMS: atom_id res chain seq x y z
N MET A 1 16.01 -50.52 -23.11
CA MET A 1 14.61 -50.55 -22.66
C MET A 1 13.99 -49.18 -22.89
N THR A 2 12.66 -49.04 -22.92
CA THR A 2 12.04 -47.70 -22.89
C THR A 2 12.09 -47.16 -21.48
N ALA A 3 12.36 -45.87 -21.30
CA ALA A 3 12.26 -45.25 -19.99
C ALA A 3 10.82 -45.38 -19.46
N THR A 4 10.67 -45.65 -18.17
CA THR A 4 9.35 -45.88 -17.53
C THR A 4 9.17 -45.00 -16.30
N LEU A 5 7.91 -44.70 -16.00
CA LEU A 5 7.48 -43.89 -14.86
C LEU A 5 6.63 -44.77 -13.94
N GLY A 6 6.82 -44.64 -12.64
CA GLY A 6 6.00 -45.33 -11.64
C GLY A 6 4.52 -44.91 -11.65
N ASP A 7 3.78 -45.44 -10.68
CA ASP A 7 2.33 -45.27 -10.59
C ASP A 7 1.94 -43.82 -10.28
N LEU A 8 0.89 -43.36 -10.97
CA LEU A 8 0.29 -42.04 -10.81
C LEU A 8 -1.19 -42.21 -10.46
N VAL A 9 -1.73 -41.25 -9.72
CA VAL A 9 -3.13 -41.19 -9.31
C VAL A 9 -3.88 -40.11 -10.09
N SER A 10 -5.17 -40.33 -10.31
CA SER A 10 -6.09 -39.39 -10.97
C SER A 10 -7.50 -39.48 -10.37
N GLY A 11 -8.39 -38.55 -10.71
CA GLY A 11 -9.79 -38.58 -10.27
C GLY A 11 -9.97 -38.68 -8.74
N ASP A 12 -10.73 -39.67 -8.27
CA ASP A 12 -11.02 -39.86 -6.84
C ASP A 12 -9.80 -40.27 -6.00
N GLU A 13 -8.81 -40.94 -6.61
CA GLU A 13 -7.55 -41.27 -5.94
C GLU A 13 -6.75 -40.00 -5.64
N LEU A 14 -6.75 -39.04 -6.57
CA LEU A 14 -6.14 -37.73 -6.41
C LEU A 14 -6.78 -36.97 -5.23
N ARG A 15 -8.11 -36.98 -5.14
CA ARG A 15 -8.86 -36.36 -4.02
C ARG A 15 -8.53 -37.01 -2.68
N SER A 16 -8.40 -38.34 -2.65
CA SER A 16 -8.04 -39.10 -1.46
C SER A 16 -6.61 -38.78 -1.00
N ALA A 17 -5.66 -38.74 -1.94
CA ALA A 17 -4.27 -38.32 -1.67
C ALA A 17 -4.19 -36.88 -1.15
N TYR A 18 -4.97 -35.95 -1.73
CA TYR A 18 -5.06 -34.58 -1.24
C TYR A 18 -5.47 -34.49 0.23
N GLY A 19 -6.52 -35.22 0.64
CA GLY A 19 -7.01 -35.20 2.02
C GLY A 19 -5.99 -35.68 3.07
N LEU A 20 -5.05 -36.54 2.66
CA LEU A 20 -3.93 -36.99 3.50
C LEU A 20 -2.77 -35.98 3.50
N ARG A 21 -2.41 -35.46 2.32
CA ARG A 21 -1.28 -34.54 2.15
C ARG A 21 -1.55 -33.14 2.70
N SER A 22 -2.79 -32.66 2.65
CA SER A 22 -3.17 -31.33 3.15
C SER A 22 -3.04 -31.15 4.66
N LYS A 23 -2.94 -32.24 5.43
CA LYS A 23 -2.72 -32.19 6.88
C LYS A 23 -1.27 -31.87 7.19
N ARG A 24 -1.02 -31.09 8.24
CA ARG A 24 0.34 -30.81 8.77
C ARG A 24 0.86 -31.85 9.75
N VAL A 25 0.05 -32.87 10.02
CA VAL A 25 0.35 -33.94 10.95
C VAL A 25 0.09 -35.29 10.30
N ASP A 26 0.85 -36.29 10.69
CA ASP A 26 0.44 -37.69 10.57
C ASP A 26 -0.56 -37.99 11.68
N GLU A 27 -1.54 -38.83 11.38
CA GLU A 27 -2.53 -39.29 12.35
C GLU A 27 -2.56 -40.81 12.37
N LYS A 28 -2.73 -41.39 13.55
CA LYS A 28 -3.04 -42.82 13.69
C LYS A 28 -4.03 -43.07 14.81
N THR A 29 -4.73 -44.19 14.71
CA THR A 29 -5.64 -44.64 15.77
C THR A 29 -5.04 -45.84 16.48
N VAL A 30 -4.86 -45.70 17.79
CA VAL A 30 -4.36 -46.74 18.69
C VAL A 30 -5.56 -47.35 19.42
N THR A 31 -5.62 -48.68 19.43
CA THR A 31 -6.68 -49.45 20.12
C THR A 31 -6.06 -50.47 21.07
N ALA A 32 -6.80 -50.80 22.13
CA ALA A 32 -6.40 -51.81 23.11
C ALA A 32 -7.63 -52.50 23.74
N ALA A 33 -7.41 -53.70 24.28
CA ALA A 33 -8.47 -54.53 24.86
C ALA A 33 -8.94 -54.05 26.25
N SER A 34 -8.14 -53.23 26.95
CA SER A 34 -8.45 -52.67 28.27
C SER A 34 -7.95 -51.23 28.39
N ALA A 35 -8.51 -50.48 29.34
CA ALA A 35 -8.09 -49.10 29.61
C ALA A 35 -6.61 -49.01 30.02
N THR A 36 -6.14 -49.94 30.86
CA THR A 36 -4.73 -50.00 31.29
C THR A 36 -3.78 -50.26 30.11
N ALA A 37 -4.14 -51.16 29.20
CA ALA A 37 -3.35 -51.42 27.99
C ALA A 37 -3.38 -50.24 27.02
N LEU A 38 -4.49 -49.48 26.98
CA LEU A 38 -4.60 -48.28 26.16
C LEU A 38 -3.67 -47.17 26.67
N GLN A 39 -3.57 -47.01 27.99
CA GLN A 39 -2.68 -46.06 28.65
C GLN A 39 -1.20 -46.40 28.42
N LEU A 40 -0.81 -47.67 28.57
CA LEU A 40 0.56 -48.11 28.26
C LEU A 40 0.95 -47.86 26.80
N LYS A 41 0.04 -48.13 25.87
CA LYS A 41 0.28 -47.81 24.45
C LYS A 41 0.38 -46.31 24.22
N ARG A 42 -0.40 -45.48 24.92
CA ARG A 42 -0.28 -44.02 24.84
C ARG A 42 1.12 -43.56 25.19
N GLU A 43 1.64 -44.02 26.33
CA GLU A 43 2.97 -43.61 26.82
C GLU A 43 4.08 -44.03 25.85
N ALA A 44 3.99 -45.23 25.27
CA ALA A 44 4.92 -45.67 24.23
C ALA A 44 4.87 -44.78 22.98
N GLU A 45 3.68 -44.37 22.57
CA GLU A 45 3.50 -43.52 21.38
C GLU A 45 3.96 -42.08 21.64
N GLU A 46 3.73 -41.55 22.85
CA GLU A 46 4.27 -40.26 23.30
C GLU A 46 5.80 -40.27 23.35
N HIS A 47 6.42 -41.40 23.71
CA HIS A 47 7.87 -41.58 23.61
C HIS A 47 8.38 -41.54 22.16
N ASP A 48 7.62 -42.07 21.20
CA ASP A 48 7.92 -42.04 19.76
C ASP A 48 7.58 -40.69 19.08
N GLY A 49 7.28 -39.66 19.89
CA GLY A 49 6.99 -38.30 19.47
C GLY A 49 5.56 -38.08 18.95
N TRP A 50 4.62 -38.97 19.28
CA TRP A 50 3.20 -38.77 18.97
C TRP A 50 2.46 -38.09 20.11
N GLU A 51 1.61 -37.12 19.79
CA GLU A 51 0.80 -36.39 20.74
C GLU A 51 -0.66 -36.88 20.71
N LEU A 52 -1.34 -36.87 21.85
CA LEU A 52 -2.76 -37.21 21.89
C LEU A 52 -3.60 -36.12 21.21
N ALA A 53 -4.24 -36.47 20.09
CA ALA A 53 -5.17 -35.58 19.38
C ALA A 53 -6.59 -35.69 19.94
N LYS A 54 -7.06 -36.92 20.22
CA LYS A 54 -8.40 -37.16 20.77
C LYS A 54 -8.49 -38.50 21.49
N GLU A 55 -9.08 -38.50 22.67
CA GLU A 55 -9.42 -39.71 23.41
C GLU A 55 -10.88 -40.13 23.16
N ASN A 56 -11.09 -41.39 22.77
CA ASN A 56 -12.41 -42.00 22.61
C ASN A 56 -12.56 -43.17 23.59
N LYS A 57 -13.81 -43.64 23.80
CA LYS A 57 -14.12 -44.72 24.75
C LYS A 57 -13.29 -46.01 24.62
N ARG A 58 -12.79 -46.34 23.42
CA ARG A 58 -12.03 -47.57 23.14
C ARG A 58 -10.77 -47.35 22.29
N SER A 59 -10.39 -46.09 22.05
CA SER A 59 -9.28 -45.77 21.15
C SER A 59 -8.69 -44.41 21.45
N LEU A 60 -7.41 -44.24 21.13
CA LEU A 60 -6.73 -42.96 21.12
C LEU A 60 -6.43 -42.56 19.68
N ARG A 61 -6.77 -41.34 19.29
CA ARG A 61 -6.24 -40.72 18.08
C ARG A 61 -4.98 -39.96 18.45
N MET A 62 -3.88 -40.37 17.86
CA MET A 62 -2.56 -39.78 18.05
C MET A 62 -2.19 -39.00 16.78
N GLN A 63 -1.43 -37.91 16.95
CA GLN A 63 -0.93 -37.08 15.86
C GLN A 63 0.55 -36.77 16.03
N ARG A 64 1.27 -36.52 14.93
CA ARG A 64 2.68 -36.10 14.96
C ARG A 64 2.97 -35.16 13.81
N SER A 65 3.70 -34.06 14.06
CA SER A 65 4.11 -33.12 13.01
C SER A 65 4.87 -33.81 11.88
N LYS A 66 4.55 -33.45 10.63
CA LYS A 66 5.28 -33.98 9.48
C LYS A 66 6.74 -33.48 9.48
N PRO A 67 7.72 -34.30 9.08
CA PRO A 67 9.07 -33.83 8.77
C PRO A 67 9.04 -32.68 7.74
N GLU A 68 9.92 -31.69 7.87
CA GLU A 68 9.90 -30.47 7.04
C GLU A 68 10.09 -30.73 5.55
N ASP A 69 10.93 -31.71 5.19
CA ASP A 69 11.10 -32.20 3.82
C ASP A 69 9.78 -32.72 3.25
N ARG A 70 9.10 -33.61 4.00
CA ARG A 70 7.80 -34.13 3.58
C ARG A 70 6.76 -33.03 3.46
N GLN A 71 6.75 -32.11 4.41
CA GLN A 71 5.77 -31.03 4.41
C GLN A 71 5.95 -30.13 3.18
N LEU A 72 7.19 -29.84 2.77
CA LEU A 72 7.46 -29.08 1.55
C LEU A 72 6.95 -29.80 0.30
N GLU A 73 7.23 -31.10 0.16
CA GLU A 73 6.71 -31.91 -0.94
C GLU A 73 5.17 -31.91 -0.97
N ASP A 74 4.53 -32.11 0.18
CA ASP A 74 3.08 -32.08 0.32
C ASP A 74 2.50 -30.68 0.01
N ASP A 75 3.19 -29.60 0.38
CA ASP A 75 2.75 -28.24 0.08
C ASP A 75 2.80 -27.93 -1.42
N VAL A 76 3.86 -28.39 -2.12
CA VAL A 76 3.97 -28.27 -3.59
C VAL A 76 2.92 -29.15 -4.27
N TRP A 77 2.77 -30.40 -3.82
CA TRP A 77 1.80 -31.34 -4.38
C TRP A 77 0.37 -30.81 -4.20
N THR A 78 0.00 -30.36 -3.00
CA THR A 78 -1.34 -29.83 -2.72
C THR A 78 -1.60 -28.52 -3.46
N LEU A 79 -0.56 -27.70 -3.71
CA LEU A 79 -0.68 -26.52 -4.57
C LEU A 79 -1.09 -26.90 -6.00
N PHE A 80 -0.41 -27.88 -6.61
CA PHE A 80 -0.76 -28.38 -7.95
C PHE A 80 -2.13 -29.04 -8.00
N TYR A 81 -2.52 -29.80 -6.98
CA TYR A 81 -3.89 -30.31 -6.88
C TYR A 81 -4.91 -29.17 -6.92
N ARG A 82 -4.71 -28.10 -6.14
CA ARG A 82 -5.62 -26.94 -6.09
C ARG A 82 -5.63 -26.11 -7.38
N MET A 83 -4.57 -26.19 -8.17
CA MET A 83 -4.47 -25.64 -9.52
C MET A 83 -5.13 -26.53 -10.58
N GLY A 84 -5.65 -27.71 -10.21
CA GLY A 84 -6.38 -28.58 -11.13
C GLY A 84 -5.49 -29.41 -12.05
N PHE A 85 -4.26 -29.74 -11.65
CA PHE A 85 -3.49 -30.79 -12.32
C PHE A 85 -4.23 -32.14 -12.19
N LYS A 86 -4.34 -32.89 -13.28
CA LYS A 86 -5.25 -34.04 -13.42
C LYS A 86 -4.60 -35.38 -13.01
N GLU A 87 -3.29 -35.51 -13.14
CA GLU A 87 -2.54 -36.73 -12.79
C GLU A 87 -1.27 -36.39 -12.01
N MET A 88 -1.03 -37.09 -10.88
CA MET A 88 0.08 -36.80 -9.98
C MET A 88 0.68 -38.05 -9.33
N ASN A 89 1.86 -37.96 -8.70
CA ASN A 89 2.43 -39.09 -7.96
C ASN A 89 1.58 -39.46 -6.73
N ALA A 90 1.34 -40.77 -6.54
CA ALA A 90 0.55 -41.31 -5.43
C ALA A 90 1.19 -41.00 -4.07
N ASP A 91 2.46 -41.35 -3.94
CA ASP A 91 3.28 -41.19 -2.74
C ASP A 91 4.63 -40.54 -3.10
N ARG A 92 5.56 -40.54 -2.15
CA ARG A 92 6.89 -39.95 -2.34
C ARG A 92 7.86 -40.88 -3.07
N ASN A 93 7.48 -42.12 -3.35
CA ASN A 93 8.34 -43.17 -3.90
C ASN A 93 8.27 -43.24 -5.42
N LEU A 94 7.81 -42.18 -6.10
CA LEU A 94 7.75 -42.16 -7.55
C LEU A 94 9.15 -42.31 -8.14
N MET A 95 9.33 -43.34 -8.97
CA MET A 95 10.60 -43.60 -9.64
C MET A 95 10.49 -43.32 -11.14
N VAL A 96 11.56 -42.74 -11.70
CA VAL A 96 11.87 -42.80 -13.13
C VAL A 96 12.98 -43.82 -13.34
N ILE A 97 12.78 -44.70 -14.33
CA ILE A 97 13.76 -45.69 -14.77
C ILE A 97 14.23 -45.28 -16.16
N GLY A 98 15.53 -45.01 -16.32
CA GLY A 98 16.10 -44.60 -17.59
C GLY A 98 16.15 -45.71 -18.62
N LYS A 99 16.51 -45.33 -19.86
CA LYS A 99 16.50 -46.24 -21.02
C LYS A 99 17.45 -47.43 -20.88
N ASP A 100 18.52 -47.28 -20.11
CA ASP A 100 19.53 -48.29 -19.82
C ASP A 100 19.04 -49.34 -18.78
N GLY A 101 17.93 -49.07 -18.08
CA GLY A 101 17.39 -49.92 -17.02
C GLY A 101 18.18 -49.87 -15.70
N SER A 102 19.34 -49.20 -15.69
CA SER A 102 20.22 -49.07 -14.53
C SER A 102 20.05 -47.75 -13.78
N SER A 103 19.69 -46.65 -14.46
CA SER A 103 19.43 -45.38 -13.80
C SER A 103 18.03 -45.38 -13.16
N ARG A 104 17.98 -45.59 -11.84
CA ARG A 104 16.74 -45.45 -11.04
C ARG A 104 16.85 -44.19 -10.18
N ARG A 105 15.91 -43.27 -10.36
CA ARG A 105 15.90 -41.99 -9.63
C ARG A 105 14.50 -41.70 -9.11
N GLN A 106 14.43 -41.27 -7.86
CA GLN A 106 13.20 -40.83 -7.22
C GLN A 106 12.90 -39.39 -7.63
N LEU A 107 11.63 -39.11 -7.90
CA LEU A 107 11.08 -37.77 -8.17
C LEU A 107 10.15 -37.38 -7.01
N ASP A 108 10.34 -36.20 -6.44
CA ASP A 108 9.59 -35.81 -5.23
C ASP A 108 8.13 -35.46 -5.56
N VAL A 109 7.92 -34.59 -6.55
CA VAL A 109 6.58 -34.22 -7.04
C VAL A 109 6.51 -34.32 -8.56
N PHE A 110 5.47 -34.99 -9.05
CA PHE A 110 5.07 -35.05 -10.45
C PHE A 110 3.64 -34.55 -10.57
N ALA A 111 3.40 -33.63 -11.51
CA ALA A 111 2.06 -33.14 -11.82
C ALA A 111 1.87 -32.92 -13.32
N LYS A 112 0.79 -33.46 -13.87
CA LYS A 112 0.39 -33.32 -15.27
C LYS A 112 -0.96 -32.63 -15.40
N ASP A 113 -1.07 -31.69 -16.33
CA ASP A 113 -2.33 -31.18 -16.85
C ASP A 113 -2.50 -31.59 -18.34
N ASP A 114 -3.25 -30.82 -19.12
CA ASP A 114 -3.55 -31.18 -20.51
C ASP A 114 -2.37 -30.87 -21.45
N GLU A 115 -1.57 -29.84 -21.15
CA GLU A 115 -0.49 -29.38 -22.02
C GLU A 115 0.91 -29.50 -21.41
N THR A 116 1.02 -29.77 -20.11
CA THR A 116 2.27 -29.69 -19.36
C THR A 116 2.46 -30.84 -18.36
N VAL A 117 3.74 -31.14 -18.11
CA VAL A 117 4.19 -31.97 -17.00
C VAL A 117 5.21 -31.17 -16.21
N PHE A 118 4.94 -30.95 -14.93
CA PHE A 118 5.82 -30.29 -13.99
C PHE A 118 6.40 -31.30 -13.01
N ILE A 119 7.72 -31.29 -12.87
CA ILE A 119 8.44 -32.12 -11.91
C ILE A 119 9.23 -31.20 -10.99
N VAL A 120 9.06 -31.38 -9.69
CA VAL A 120 9.65 -30.49 -8.69
C VAL A 120 10.47 -31.31 -7.71
N GLU A 121 11.73 -30.93 -7.59
CA GLU A 121 12.68 -31.42 -6.59
C GLU A 121 12.67 -30.48 -5.39
N CYS A 122 12.57 -31.01 -4.17
CA CYS A 122 12.34 -30.21 -2.96
C CYS A 122 13.60 -30.17 -2.08
N THR A 123 13.86 -29.02 -1.47
CA THR A 123 14.96 -28.90 -0.49
C THR A 123 14.67 -27.86 0.58
N HIS A 124 15.06 -28.16 1.81
CA HIS A 124 14.88 -27.26 2.95
C HIS A 124 16.19 -27.06 3.72
N SER A 125 16.22 -26.03 4.56
CA SER A 125 17.28 -25.81 5.57
C SER A 125 16.63 -25.61 6.94
N ARG A 126 17.21 -26.16 8.01
CA ARG A 126 16.66 -26.02 9.37
C ARG A 126 16.97 -24.65 10.00
N ASP A 127 18.17 -24.13 9.77
CA ASP A 127 18.69 -22.93 10.47
C ASP A 127 18.60 -21.64 9.63
N GLY A 128 17.85 -21.62 8.52
CA GLY A 128 17.66 -20.40 7.71
C GLY A 128 18.91 -19.87 6.98
N GLY A 129 19.92 -20.72 6.73
CA GLY A 129 21.21 -20.32 6.17
C GLY A 129 21.40 -20.55 4.66
N ALA A 130 22.52 -20.02 4.14
CA ALA A 130 22.91 -20.18 2.74
C ALA A 130 23.24 -21.64 2.39
N LYS A 131 22.36 -22.31 1.63
CA LYS A 131 22.52 -23.71 1.19
C LYS A 131 22.82 -23.76 -0.31
N SER A 132 23.79 -24.58 -0.71
CA SER A 132 24.01 -24.84 -2.13
C SER A 132 22.96 -25.81 -2.67
N ILE A 133 22.41 -25.48 -3.84
CA ILE A 133 21.48 -26.35 -4.58
C ILE A 133 22.15 -27.06 -5.77
N LYS A 134 23.48 -26.94 -5.89
CA LYS A 134 24.26 -27.54 -6.99
C LYS A 134 23.93 -29.02 -7.20
N GLY A 135 23.90 -29.81 -6.12
CA GLY A 135 23.62 -31.26 -6.24
C GLY A 135 22.23 -31.57 -6.82
N LEU A 136 21.24 -30.71 -6.60
CA LEU A 136 19.91 -30.86 -7.22
C LEU A 136 19.91 -30.43 -8.68
N LEU A 137 20.67 -29.40 -9.03
CA LEU A 137 20.87 -29.02 -10.43
C LEU A 137 21.54 -30.15 -11.21
N ASP A 138 22.60 -30.75 -10.65
CA ASP A 138 23.30 -31.90 -11.23
C ASP A 138 22.35 -33.11 -11.36
N LYS A 139 21.49 -33.36 -10.34
CA LYS A 139 20.44 -34.40 -10.39
C LYS A 139 19.46 -34.14 -11.54
N ILE A 140 18.92 -32.92 -11.64
CA ILE A 140 17.95 -32.52 -12.66
C ILE A 140 18.55 -32.67 -14.06
N GLU A 141 19.80 -32.24 -14.26
CA GLU A 141 20.50 -32.40 -15.53
C GLU A 141 20.64 -33.87 -15.92
N ALA A 142 21.03 -34.72 -14.98
CA ALA A 142 21.21 -36.15 -15.21
C ALA A 142 19.90 -36.89 -15.55
N VAL A 143 18.75 -36.48 -14.99
CA VAL A 143 17.47 -37.19 -15.19
C VAL A 143 16.59 -36.61 -16.29
N ARG A 144 16.89 -35.41 -16.80
CA ARG A 144 16.02 -34.65 -17.71
C ARG A 144 15.58 -35.47 -18.93
N GLU A 145 16.52 -36.10 -19.64
CA GLU A 145 16.23 -36.84 -20.87
C GLU A 145 15.46 -38.14 -20.60
N ASP A 146 15.76 -38.83 -19.50
CA ASP A 146 15.05 -40.04 -19.08
C ASP A 146 13.61 -39.73 -18.70
N VAL A 147 13.39 -38.65 -17.97
CA VAL A 147 12.06 -38.12 -17.62
C VAL A 147 11.25 -37.76 -18.87
N ILE A 148 11.84 -36.99 -19.79
CA ILE A 148 11.16 -36.60 -21.04
C ILE A 148 10.81 -37.86 -21.85
N ALA A 149 11.70 -38.84 -21.91
CA ALA A 149 11.46 -40.10 -22.59
C ALA A 149 10.35 -40.93 -21.92
N ALA A 150 10.33 -41.00 -20.59
CA ALA A 150 9.31 -41.73 -19.83
C ALA A 150 7.92 -41.11 -19.99
N VAL A 151 7.82 -39.78 -19.94
CA VAL A 151 6.57 -39.05 -20.22
C VAL A 151 6.08 -39.33 -21.64
N LYS A 152 6.97 -39.25 -22.64
CA LYS A 152 6.63 -39.57 -24.04
C LYS A 152 6.22 -41.02 -24.24
N ALA A 153 6.82 -41.95 -23.50
CA ALA A 153 6.47 -43.37 -23.56
C ALA A 153 5.09 -43.63 -22.95
N LYS A 154 4.76 -42.96 -21.84
CA LYS A 154 3.48 -43.13 -21.13
C LYS A 154 2.30 -42.49 -21.87
N TYR A 155 2.45 -41.26 -22.36
CA TYR A 155 1.33 -40.49 -22.96
C TYR A 155 1.37 -40.42 -24.49
N GLY A 156 2.37 -41.02 -25.13
CA GLY A 156 2.56 -40.96 -26.58
C GLY A 156 3.08 -39.61 -27.07
N ARG A 157 3.61 -39.59 -28.30
CA ARG A 157 4.19 -38.38 -28.93
C ARG A 157 3.15 -37.34 -29.33
N GLU A 158 1.91 -37.77 -29.56
CA GLU A 158 0.83 -36.88 -30.00
C GLU A 158 0.29 -35.98 -28.88
N SER A 159 0.56 -36.32 -27.62
CA SER A 159 0.15 -35.55 -26.45
C SER A 159 0.75 -34.13 -26.40
N LYS A 160 1.83 -33.85 -27.15
CA LYS A 160 2.49 -32.53 -27.25
C LYS A 160 2.82 -31.88 -25.89
N LEU A 161 2.95 -32.69 -24.83
CA LEU A 161 3.19 -32.23 -23.47
C LEU A 161 4.53 -31.52 -23.33
N LYS A 162 4.51 -30.34 -22.72
CA LYS A 162 5.70 -29.60 -22.31
C LYS A 162 6.16 -30.09 -20.94
N VAL A 163 7.33 -30.75 -20.89
CA VAL A 163 7.94 -31.20 -19.63
C VAL A 163 8.86 -30.12 -19.06
N LYS A 164 8.71 -29.82 -17.77
CA LYS A 164 9.50 -28.83 -17.05
C LYS A 164 9.94 -29.37 -15.68
N LEU A 165 11.23 -29.24 -15.40
CA LEU A 165 11.83 -29.61 -14.11
C LEU A 165 12.16 -28.34 -13.33
N ALA A 166 11.81 -28.30 -12.05
CA ALA A 166 11.94 -27.16 -11.16
C ALA A 166 12.51 -27.58 -9.80
N ILE A 167 12.94 -26.61 -9.01
CA ILE A 167 13.35 -26.82 -7.61
C ILE A 167 12.44 -26.00 -6.70
N ALA A 168 11.87 -26.61 -5.66
CA ALA A 168 11.17 -25.90 -4.59
C ALA A 168 12.06 -25.79 -3.35
N THR A 169 12.07 -24.62 -2.70
CA THR A 169 12.90 -24.37 -1.52
C THR A 169 12.10 -23.85 -0.33
N ARG A 170 12.50 -24.24 0.89
CA ARG A 170 11.99 -23.72 2.16
C ARG A 170 13.15 -23.34 3.08
N ASN A 171 13.10 -22.16 3.71
CA ASN A 171 14.16 -21.68 4.60
C ASN A 171 15.58 -21.67 3.98
N VAL A 172 15.71 -21.62 2.65
CA VAL A 172 17.01 -21.65 1.96
C VAL A 172 17.31 -20.29 1.35
N ASP A 173 18.41 -19.67 1.78
CA ASP A 173 19.01 -18.58 1.02
C ASP A 173 19.93 -19.14 -0.08
N ILE A 174 19.55 -18.94 -1.34
CA ILE A 174 20.25 -19.53 -2.48
C ILE A 174 21.38 -18.60 -2.90
N ARG A 175 22.61 -19.13 -2.89
CA ARG A 175 23.81 -18.44 -3.35
C ARG A 175 23.63 -17.89 -4.77
N THR A 176 24.11 -16.69 -5.03
CA THR A 176 24.02 -16.03 -6.35
C THR A 176 24.51 -16.93 -7.49
N ALA A 177 25.66 -17.60 -7.31
CA ALA A 177 26.21 -18.52 -8.30
C ALA A 177 25.28 -19.71 -8.64
N ASP A 178 24.52 -20.22 -7.68
CA ASP A 178 23.57 -21.31 -7.92
C ASP A 178 22.28 -20.78 -8.57
N ARG A 179 21.85 -19.55 -8.25
CA ARG A 179 20.74 -18.87 -8.97
C ARG A 179 21.08 -18.67 -10.44
N ASP A 180 22.30 -18.23 -10.74
CA ASP A 180 22.76 -18.00 -12.12
C ASP A 180 22.85 -19.32 -12.91
N ARG A 181 23.31 -20.40 -12.26
CA ARG A 181 23.32 -21.76 -12.86
C ARG A 181 21.91 -22.24 -13.14
N ALA A 182 20.99 -22.10 -12.19
CA ALA A 182 19.59 -22.49 -12.38
C ALA A 182 18.95 -21.72 -13.54
N ALA A 183 19.19 -20.40 -13.64
CA ALA A 183 18.71 -19.58 -14.75
C ALA A 183 19.28 -20.05 -16.10
N THR A 184 20.59 -20.32 -16.16
CA THR A 184 21.27 -20.83 -17.37
C THR A 184 20.71 -22.19 -17.80
N ALA A 185 20.50 -23.10 -16.84
CA ALA A 185 19.91 -24.42 -17.07
C ALA A 185 18.39 -24.37 -17.31
N LYS A 186 17.77 -23.18 -17.27
CA LYS A 186 16.32 -22.96 -17.36
C LYS A 186 15.55 -23.82 -16.34
N VAL A 187 16.09 -23.97 -15.13
CA VAL A 187 15.45 -24.64 -14.00
C VAL A 187 14.85 -23.57 -13.09
N PRO A 188 13.52 -23.37 -13.11
CA PRO A 188 12.88 -22.42 -12.22
C PRO A 188 13.02 -22.84 -10.76
N ILE A 189 13.16 -21.82 -9.91
CA ILE A 189 13.20 -21.98 -8.46
C ILE A 189 11.87 -21.44 -7.92
N ILE A 190 11.16 -22.29 -7.19
CA ILE A 190 9.90 -21.99 -6.50
C ILE A 190 10.25 -21.79 -5.03
N THR A 191 10.30 -20.53 -4.61
CA THR A 191 10.63 -20.19 -3.22
C THR A 191 9.44 -20.39 -2.29
N GLU A 192 9.67 -20.41 -0.98
CA GLU A 192 8.60 -20.43 0.03
C GLU A 192 7.61 -19.28 -0.17
N ALA A 193 8.14 -18.10 -0.45
CA ALA A 193 7.36 -16.93 -0.81
C ALA A 193 6.47 -17.15 -2.04
N ASP A 194 6.97 -17.84 -3.07
CA ASP A 194 6.17 -18.19 -4.24
C ASP A 194 5.07 -19.19 -3.88
N LEU A 195 5.37 -20.19 -3.05
CA LEU A 195 4.38 -21.18 -2.60
C LEU A 195 3.25 -20.50 -1.85
N GLU A 196 3.56 -19.62 -0.89
CA GLU A 196 2.56 -18.84 -0.17
C GLU A 196 1.73 -17.96 -1.12
N TYR A 197 2.39 -17.29 -2.06
CA TYR A 197 1.74 -16.44 -3.05
C TYR A 197 0.71 -17.24 -3.87
N PHE A 198 1.12 -18.37 -4.44
CA PHE A 198 0.26 -19.18 -5.28
C PHE A 198 -0.82 -19.91 -4.48
N GLN A 199 -0.54 -20.34 -3.24
CA GLN A 199 -1.54 -20.91 -2.35
C GLN A 199 -2.69 -19.91 -2.09
N ARG A 200 -2.36 -18.65 -1.82
CA ARG A 200 -3.36 -17.58 -1.68
C ARG A 200 -4.07 -17.31 -3.02
N LEU A 201 -3.35 -17.32 -4.15
CA LEU A 201 -3.92 -17.10 -5.47
C LEU A 201 -4.94 -18.19 -5.86
N THR A 202 -4.72 -19.45 -5.50
CA THR A 202 -5.72 -20.53 -5.72
C THR A 202 -7.03 -20.27 -4.98
N GLY A 203 -6.99 -19.51 -3.87
CA GLY A 203 -8.20 -19.06 -3.16
C GLY A 203 -9.05 -18.08 -4.00
N ILE A 204 -8.41 -17.30 -4.88
CA ILE A 204 -9.02 -16.23 -5.67
C ILE A 204 -9.37 -16.70 -7.09
N LEU A 205 -8.48 -17.41 -7.79
CA LEU A 205 -8.69 -17.80 -9.19
C LEU A 205 -9.05 -19.28 -9.37
N LYS A 206 -9.10 -20.06 -8.27
CA LYS A 206 -9.31 -21.51 -8.31
C LYS A 206 -8.30 -22.17 -9.26
N VAL A 207 -8.75 -23.05 -10.14
CA VAL A 207 -7.91 -23.77 -11.10
C VAL A 207 -7.24 -22.83 -12.10
N ALA A 208 -7.80 -21.65 -12.40
CA ALA A 208 -7.17 -20.69 -13.31
C ALA A 208 -5.87 -20.07 -12.76
N ALA A 209 -5.59 -20.22 -11.46
CA ALA A 209 -4.28 -19.88 -10.88
C ALA A 209 -3.13 -20.68 -11.56
N ARG A 210 -3.43 -21.86 -12.12
CA ARG A 210 -2.49 -22.67 -12.91
C ARG A 210 -1.86 -21.87 -14.04
N TYR A 211 -2.65 -21.09 -14.77
CA TYR A 211 -2.15 -20.34 -15.93
C TYR A 211 -1.21 -19.20 -15.51
N GLN A 212 -1.42 -18.60 -14.33
CA GLN A 212 -0.48 -17.64 -13.77
C GLN A 212 0.82 -18.31 -13.30
N PHE A 213 0.72 -19.48 -12.68
CA PHE A 213 1.89 -20.28 -12.30
C PHE A 213 2.73 -20.68 -13.52
N LEU A 214 2.08 -21.25 -14.54
CA LEU A 214 2.74 -21.66 -15.78
C LEU A 214 3.27 -20.44 -16.55
N GLY A 215 2.54 -19.32 -16.60
CA GLY A 215 3.03 -18.07 -17.21
C GLY A 215 4.27 -17.49 -16.53
N ARG A 216 4.44 -17.74 -15.21
CA ARG A 216 5.66 -17.35 -14.49
C ARG A 216 6.83 -18.29 -14.78
N TYR A 217 6.62 -19.60 -14.68
CA TYR A 217 7.72 -20.58 -14.70
C TYR A 217 7.99 -21.23 -16.07
N LEU A 218 7.12 -21.02 -17.05
CA LEU A 218 7.32 -21.33 -18.47
C LEU A 218 7.39 -20.06 -19.33
N ARG A 219 7.71 -18.90 -18.72
CA ARG A 219 7.85 -17.64 -19.44
C ARG A 219 8.80 -17.81 -20.64
N GLU A 220 8.38 -17.27 -21.80
CA GLU A 220 9.07 -17.38 -23.10
C GLU A 220 9.16 -18.79 -23.71
N GLU A 221 8.70 -19.83 -23.00
CA GLU A 221 8.72 -21.19 -23.52
C GLU A 221 7.47 -21.50 -24.35
N LYS A 222 7.71 -21.96 -25.58
CA LYS A 222 6.63 -22.45 -26.45
C LYS A 222 6.08 -23.77 -25.93
N VAL A 223 4.75 -23.87 -25.92
CA VAL A 223 3.96 -25.05 -25.57
C VAL A 223 3.10 -25.39 -26.79
N GLU A 224 3.40 -26.51 -27.44
CA GLU A 224 2.72 -26.90 -28.68
C GLU A 224 1.21 -27.14 -28.47
N GLY A 225 0.81 -27.65 -27.31
CA GLY A 225 -0.60 -27.85 -26.94
C GLY A 225 -1.42 -26.55 -26.82
N LEU A 226 -0.76 -25.38 -26.74
CA LEU A 226 -1.44 -24.08 -26.68
C LEU A 226 -1.64 -23.41 -28.05
N ARG A 227 -0.98 -23.90 -29.11
CA ARG A 227 -1.07 -23.26 -30.42
C ARG A 227 -2.50 -23.30 -30.93
N THR A 228 -3.07 -22.12 -31.16
CA THR A 228 -4.45 -21.95 -31.60
C THR A 228 -4.50 -20.90 -32.70
N SER A 229 -5.37 -21.09 -33.67
CA SER A 229 -5.65 -20.10 -34.71
C SER A 229 -7.13 -19.70 -34.70
N VAL A 230 -7.40 -18.41 -34.84
CA VAL A 230 -8.75 -17.84 -34.80
C VAL A 230 -9.03 -17.01 -36.05
N PRO A 231 -10.25 -17.06 -36.62
CA PRO A 231 -10.66 -16.08 -37.61
C PRO A 231 -10.68 -14.69 -36.98
N ALA A 232 -9.99 -13.74 -37.60
CA ALA A 232 -9.83 -12.40 -37.04
C ALA A 232 -9.95 -11.32 -38.11
N THR A 233 -10.40 -10.14 -37.67
CA THR A 233 -10.31 -8.89 -38.42
C THR A 233 -9.15 -8.06 -37.86
N ARG A 234 -8.16 -7.74 -38.69
CA ARG A 234 -7.05 -6.86 -38.37
C ARG A 234 -7.38 -5.42 -38.76
N GLY A 235 -7.12 -4.49 -37.85
CA GLY A 235 -7.18 -3.05 -38.07
C GLY A 235 -5.94 -2.34 -37.53
N ARG A 236 -5.88 -1.01 -37.72
CA ARG A 236 -4.80 -0.17 -37.22
C ARG A 236 -5.36 1.14 -36.64
N VAL A 237 -4.83 1.58 -35.49
CA VAL A 237 -5.06 2.90 -34.91
C VAL A 237 -3.69 3.56 -34.68
N GLY A 238 -3.41 4.65 -35.40
CA GLY A 238 -2.07 5.23 -35.44
C GLY A 238 -1.05 4.18 -35.95
N ASP A 239 0.01 3.95 -35.18
CA ASP A 239 1.01 2.91 -35.49
C ASP A 239 0.70 1.54 -34.84
N THR A 240 -0.40 1.44 -34.09
CA THR A 240 -0.73 0.22 -33.34
C THR A 240 -1.66 -0.69 -34.15
N THR A 241 -1.24 -1.93 -34.34
CA THR A 241 -2.06 -2.99 -34.95
C THR A 241 -2.93 -3.64 -33.86
N PHE A 242 -4.19 -3.91 -34.20
CA PHE A 242 -5.09 -4.66 -33.33
C PHE A 242 -5.92 -5.66 -34.14
N TYR A 243 -6.45 -6.66 -33.44
CA TYR A 243 -7.25 -7.75 -33.99
C TYR A 243 -8.56 -7.85 -33.22
N SER A 244 -9.65 -8.11 -33.93
CA SER A 244 -10.95 -8.46 -33.36
C SER A 244 -11.31 -9.89 -33.75
N PHE A 245 -11.62 -10.74 -32.78
CA PHE A 245 -11.95 -12.15 -33.00
C PHE A 245 -12.86 -12.72 -31.91
N LEU A 246 -13.48 -13.86 -32.21
CA LEU A 246 -14.19 -14.69 -31.24
C LEU A 246 -13.31 -15.88 -30.83
N ILE A 247 -13.33 -16.24 -29.55
CA ILE A 247 -12.56 -17.36 -29.01
C ILE A 247 -13.31 -18.04 -27.87
N SER A 248 -13.03 -19.32 -27.62
CA SER A 248 -13.41 -19.96 -26.36
C SER A 248 -12.76 -19.23 -25.17
N PRO A 249 -13.51 -18.93 -24.09
CA PRO A 249 -12.93 -18.32 -22.89
C PRO A 249 -11.89 -19.22 -22.24
N HIS A 250 -12.03 -20.56 -22.36
CA HIS A 250 -11.08 -21.54 -21.84
C HIS A 250 -9.75 -21.48 -22.61
N ASP A 251 -9.80 -21.28 -23.92
CA ASP A 251 -8.59 -21.09 -24.75
C ASP A 251 -7.89 -19.77 -24.44
N LEU A 252 -8.66 -18.69 -24.26
CA LEU A 252 -8.09 -17.39 -23.89
C LEU A 252 -7.46 -17.43 -22.50
N LEU A 253 -8.10 -18.09 -21.51
CA LEU A 253 -7.59 -18.23 -20.15
C LEU A 253 -6.20 -18.88 -20.10
N ARG A 254 -5.93 -19.86 -20.98
CA ARG A 254 -4.64 -20.56 -21.04
C ARG A 254 -3.49 -19.62 -21.39
N ILE A 255 -3.69 -18.64 -22.26
CA ILE A 255 -2.64 -17.68 -22.64
C ILE A 255 -2.72 -16.36 -21.88
N ALA A 256 -3.82 -16.14 -21.15
CA ALA A 256 -4.09 -14.89 -20.46
C ALA A 256 -3.29 -14.74 -19.16
N TYR A 257 -2.90 -13.51 -18.86
CA TYR A 257 -2.41 -13.13 -17.55
C TYR A 257 -2.97 -11.80 -17.07
N ILE A 258 -2.96 -11.64 -15.76
CA ILE A 258 -3.29 -10.39 -15.09
C ILE A 258 -1.95 -9.76 -14.67
N SER A 259 -1.78 -8.45 -14.90
CA SER A 259 -0.47 -7.81 -14.63
C SER A 259 -0.11 -7.89 -13.15
N HIS A 260 1.11 -8.36 -12.89
CA HIS A 260 1.74 -8.32 -11.58
C HIS A 260 2.52 -7.00 -11.51
N MET A 261 1.91 -5.97 -10.94
CA MET A 261 2.60 -4.69 -10.74
C MET A 261 3.43 -4.77 -9.45
N GLY A 262 4.52 -5.53 -9.54
CA GLY A 262 5.48 -5.77 -8.47
C GLY A 262 6.30 -7.02 -8.78
N ARG A 263 7.59 -7.01 -8.44
CA ARG A 263 8.45 -8.21 -8.43
C ARG A 263 8.61 -8.74 -7.00
N SER A 264 7.71 -8.34 -6.10
CA SER A 264 7.76 -8.60 -4.66
C SER A 264 6.54 -9.39 -4.21
N ASN A 265 6.69 -10.23 -3.20
CA ASN A 265 5.67 -11.19 -2.75
C ASN A 265 4.33 -10.60 -2.25
N ASP A 266 4.19 -9.27 -2.22
CA ASP A 266 2.96 -8.51 -1.93
C ASP A 266 1.99 -8.37 -3.12
N ASP A 267 2.28 -9.00 -4.27
CA ASP A 267 1.50 -8.91 -5.51
C ASP A 267 0.04 -9.38 -5.41
N LEU A 268 -0.38 -10.04 -4.32
CA LEU A 268 -1.74 -10.57 -4.15
C LEU A 268 -2.81 -9.50 -3.95
N GLU A 269 -2.47 -8.36 -3.36
CA GLU A 269 -3.44 -7.27 -3.24
C GLU A 269 -3.78 -6.71 -4.62
N THR A 270 -2.78 -6.53 -5.50
CA THR A 270 -2.97 -6.17 -6.91
C THR A 270 -3.96 -7.12 -7.60
N TYR A 271 -3.88 -8.42 -7.32
CA TYR A 271 -4.84 -9.42 -7.80
C TYR A 271 -6.25 -9.25 -7.23
N GLN A 272 -6.41 -9.10 -5.91
CA GLN A 272 -7.72 -8.92 -5.28
C GLN A 272 -8.43 -7.65 -5.76
N ARG A 273 -7.65 -6.64 -6.17
CA ARG A 273 -8.11 -5.34 -6.63
C ARG A 273 -8.58 -5.35 -8.07
N MET A 274 -7.82 -6.03 -8.93
CA MET A 274 -8.27 -6.32 -10.28
C MET A 274 -9.46 -7.29 -10.26
N VAL A 275 -9.40 -8.36 -9.46
CA VAL A 275 -10.38 -9.42 -9.48
C VAL A 275 -10.91 -9.75 -8.09
N LYS A 276 -12.18 -9.42 -7.83
CA LYS A 276 -12.83 -9.68 -6.54
C LYS A 276 -13.45 -11.07 -6.53
N PRO A 277 -13.13 -11.95 -5.55
CA PRO A 277 -13.69 -13.31 -5.50
C PRO A 277 -15.23 -13.34 -5.48
N THR A 278 -15.86 -12.41 -4.77
CA THR A 278 -17.33 -12.28 -4.72
C THR A 278 -17.92 -11.99 -6.09
N ARG A 279 -17.28 -11.10 -6.87
CA ARG A 279 -17.69 -10.74 -8.22
C ARG A 279 -17.44 -11.87 -9.22
N LEU A 280 -16.36 -12.63 -9.06
CA LEU A 280 -16.12 -13.83 -9.87
C LEU A 280 -17.20 -14.88 -9.64
N LYS A 281 -17.56 -15.13 -8.37
CA LYS A 281 -18.61 -16.08 -8.02
C LYS A 281 -19.97 -15.67 -8.59
N SER A 282 -20.32 -14.38 -8.49
CA SER A 282 -21.58 -13.89 -9.08
C SER A 282 -21.58 -13.97 -10.61
N ILE A 283 -20.45 -13.71 -11.26
CA ILE A 283 -20.32 -13.85 -12.71
C ILE A 283 -20.38 -15.32 -13.13
N GLY A 284 -19.75 -16.23 -12.38
CA GLY A 284 -19.84 -17.67 -12.62
C GLY A 284 -21.30 -18.15 -12.60
N ALA A 285 -22.06 -17.75 -11.58
CA ALA A 285 -23.50 -18.04 -11.50
C ALA A 285 -24.28 -17.45 -12.68
N PHE A 286 -24.01 -16.20 -13.05
CA PHE A 286 -24.63 -15.57 -14.22
C PHE A 286 -24.31 -16.33 -15.52
N ILE A 287 -23.09 -16.84 -15.69
CA ILE A 287 -22.71 -17.69 -16.82
C ILE A 287 -23.51 -18.99 -16.77
N ASP A 288 -23.60 -19.67 -15.62
CA ASP A 288 -24.35 -20.92 -15.47
C ASP A 288 -25.85 -20.76 -15.77
N GLU A 289 -26.42 -19.58 -15.49
CA GLU A 289 -27.81 -19.21 -15.82
C GLU A 289 -28.04 -18.88 -17.31
N GLY A 290 -27.00 -18.95 -18.16
CA GLY A 290 -27.08 -18.66 -19.59
C GLY A 290 -26.84 -17.19 -19.97
N GLY A 291 -26.30 -16.39 -19.04
CA GLY A 291 -25.94 -15.00 -19.28
C GLY A 291 -24.85 -14.83 -20.34
N THR A 292 -24.88 -13.69 -21.05
CA THR A 292 -23.90 -13.37 -22.11
C THR A 292 -23.28 -11.99 -21.89
N PHE A 293 -22.04 -11.81 -22.37
CA PHE A 293 -21.32 -10.54 -22.29
C PHE A 293 -21.24 -9.87 -23.67
N PRO A 294 -21.93 -8.74 -23.90
CA PRO A 294 -21.96 -8.10 -25.22
C PRO A 294 -20.69 -7.29 -25.53
N THR A 295 -19.87 -7.01 -24.53
CA THR A 295 -18.68 -6.16 -24.63
C THR A 295 -17.40 -6.98 -24.78
N ASN A 296 -16.44 -6.48 -25.55
CA ASN A 296 -15.16 -7.12 -25.77
C ASN A 296 -14.36 -7.33 -24.47
N ILE A 297 -13.61 -8.42 -24.41
CA ILE A 297 -12.44 -8.54 -23.54
C ILE A 297 -11.29 -7.86 -24.26
N VAL A 298 -10.63 -6.90 -23.60
CA VAL A 298 -9.52 -6.16 -24.20
C VAL A 298 -8.23 -6.78 -23.70
N VAL A 299 -7.37 -7.21 -24.62
CA VAL A 299 -6.08 -7.81 -24.28
C VAL A 299 -4.93 -7.14 -25.04
N ASN A 300 -3.72 -7.21 -24.50
CA ASN A 300 -2.51 -6.98 -25.26
C ASN A 300 -1.69 -8.27 -25.37
N ILE A 301 -1.41 -8.68 -26.60
CA ILE A 301 -0.56 -9.84 -26.87
C ILE A 301 0.89 -9.37 -26.89
N LYS A 302 1.69 -9.80 -25.91
CA LYS A 302 3.10 -9.43 -25.68
C LYS A 302 4.05 -10.08 -26.68
N ARG A 303 3.81 -9.85 -27.97
CA ARG A 303 4.61 -10.39 -29.06
C ARG A 303 4.44 -9.57 -30.33
N ASP A 304 5.57 -9.16 -30.91
CA ASP A 304 5.60 -8.55 -32.24
C ASP A 304 5.48 -9.60 -33.34
N GLY A 305 4.93 -9.18 -34.48
CA GLY A 305 4.89 -9.96 -35.71
C GLY A 305 3.99 -11.19 -35.58
N LEU A 306 2.80 -11.00 -35.03
CA LEU A 306 1.79 -12.06 -35.00
C LEU A 306 1.50 -12.53 -36.43
N ARG A 307 1.49 -13.86 -36.61
CA ARG A 307 1.22 -14.43 -37.92
C ARG A 307 -0.26 -14.28 -38.23
N PHE A 308 -0.55 -13.55 -39.30
CA PHE A 308 -1.88 -13.32 -39.80
C PHE A 308 -1.95 -13.74 -41.27
N ASP A 309 -2.56 -14.89 -41.52
CA ASP A 309 -2.76 -15.44 -42.85
C ASP A 309 -3.95 -14.72 -43.49
N LEU A 310 -3.64 -13.71 -44.32
CA LEU A 310 -4.59 -12.82 -44.96
C LEU A 310 -5.54 -13.58 -45.90
N LYS A 311 -6.85 -13.35 -45.76
CA LYS A 311 -7.88 -13.86 -46.67
C LYS A 311 -8.45 -12.76 -47.57
N ASP A 312 -8.81 -11.61 -47.01
CA ASP A 312 -9.41 -10.49 -47.77
C ASP A 312 -9.07 -9.12 -47.15
N ARG A 313 -9.18 -8.04 -47.93
CA ARG A 313 -8.96 -6.65 -47.49
C ARG A 313 -10.16 -5.76 -47.81
N TYR A 314 -10.54 -4.95 -46.83
CA TYR A 314 -11.62 -3.97 -46.94
C TYR A 314 -11.13 -2.62 -46.42
N GLY A 315 -10.65 -1.75 -47.33
CA GLY A 315 -10.04 -0.47 -46.98
C GLY A 315 -8.84 -0.65 -46.04
N ASP A 316 -8.86 0.01 -44.89
CA ASP A 316 -7.82 -0.06 -43.85
C ASP A 316 -7.94 -1.30 -42.93
N THR A 317 -8.88 -2.19 -43.22
CA THR A 317 -9.10 -3.43 -42.47
C THR A 317 -8.81 -4.66 -43.32
N ALA A 318 -8.51 -5.77 -42.65
CA ALA A 318 -8.23 -7.05 -43.31
C ALA A 318 -8.84 -8.21 -42.52
N THR A 319 -9.30 -9.25 -43.20
CA THR A 319 -9.81 -10.49 -42.57
C THR A 319 -8.88 -11.65 -42.90
N GLY A 320 -8.75 -12.61 -41.97
CA GLY A 320 -7.80 -13.71 -42.10
C GLY A 320 -7.77 -14.62 -40.88
N MET A 321 -6.80 -15.54 -40.86
CA MET A 321 -6.55 -16.42 -39.71
C MET A 321 -5.38 -15.88 -38.89
N LEU A 322 -5.61 -15.57 -37.63
CA LEU A 322 -4.59 -15.14 -36.67
C LEU A 322 -4.06 -16.34 -35.89
N GLU A 323 -2.75 -16.56 -35.89
CA GLU A 323 -2.10 -17.54 -35.00
C GLU A 323 -1.78 -16.88 -33.65
N LEU A 324 -2.43 -17.35 -32.58
CA LEU A 324 -2.17 -16.89 -31.22
C LEU A 324 -0.86 -17.50 -30.69
N PRO A 325 -0.12 -16.82 -29.80
CA PRO A 325 1.10 -17.39 -29.24
C PRO A 325 0.79 -18.66 -28.44
N GLY A 326 1.43 -19.77 -28.78
CA GLY A 326 1.41 -20.99 -27.97
C GLY A 326 2.31 -20.86 -26.74
N GLN A 327 2.07 -19.86 -25.89
CA GLN A 327 2.86 -19.55 -24.70
C GLN A 327 1.92 -19.12 -23.55
N TYR A 328 2.18 -19.63 -22.35
CA TYR A 328 1.47 -19.16 -21.16
C TYR A 328 1.84 -17.70 -20.86
N GLY A 329 0.87 -16.92 -20.39
CA GLY A 329 1.08 -15.54 -19.98
C GLY A 329 1.53 -14.61 -21.11
N SER A 330 1.10 -14.86 -22.35
CA SER A 330 1.40 -14.01 -23.50
C SER A 330 0.33 -12.95 -23.78
N ALA A 331 -0.87 -13.07 -23.22
CA ALA A 331 -1.97 -12.13 -23.42
C ALA A 331 -2.32 -11.42 -22.11
N TRP A 332 -1.94 -10.15 -21.97
CA TRP A 332 -2.32 -9.36 -20.81
C TRP A 332 -3.78 -8.93 -20.91
N VAL A 333 -4.59 -9.18 -19.89
CA VAL A 333 -5.98 -8.73 -19.84
C VAL A 333 -6.04 -7.28 -19.33
N ILE A 334 -6.46 -6.37 -20.19
CA ILE A 334 -6.58 -4.93 -19.92
C ILE A 334 -7.97 -4.60 -19.38
N ASP A 335 -9.00 -5.18 -19.99
CA ASP A 335 -10.38 -5.10 -19.52
C ASP A 335 -11.11 -6.43 -19.71
N GLY A 336 -12.13 -6.67 -18.88
CA GLY A 336 -12.93 -7.89 -18.92
C GLY A 336 -12.36 -9.02 -18.06
N GLN A 337 -11.45 -8.72 -17.14
CA GLN A 337 -10.85 -9.70 -16.22
C GLN A 337 -11.90 -10.50 -15.43
N HIS A 338 -12.89 -9.87 -14.78
CA HIS A 338 -13.91 -10.63 -14.05
C HIS A 338 -14.78 -11.48 -14.99
N ARG A 339 -15.00 -11.02 -16.24
CA ARG A 339 -15.76 -11.78 -17.25
C ARG A 339 -14.99 -13.04 -17.65
N LEU A 340 -13.71 -12.90 -17.98
CA LEU A 340 -12.86 -14.01 -18.40
C LEU A 340 -12.64 -15.01 -17.25
N TYR A 341 -12.18 -14.54 -16.09
CA TYR A 341 -11.90 -15.41 -14.95
C TYR A 341 -13.17 -15.92 -14.26
N GLY A 342 -14.33 -15.37 -14.58
CA GLY A 342 -15.63 -15.88 -14.16
C GLY A 342 -15.91 -17.30 -14.68
N TYR A 343 -15.37 -17.66 -15.85
CA TYR A 343 -15.47 -19.03 -16.39
C TYR A 343 -14.74 -20.07 -15.53
N ALA A 344 -13.75 -19.67 -14.72
CA ALA A 344 -13.11 -20.56 -13.75
C ALA A 344 -13.99 -20.82 -12.49
N TYR A 345 -15.08 -20.06 -12.34
CA TYR A 345 -16.07 -20.20 -11.27
C TYR A 345 -17.39 -20.80 -11.74
N ALA A 346 -17.63 -20.83 -13.05
CA ALA A 346 -18.80 -21.47 -13.64
C ALA A 346 -18.68 -23.00 -13.50
N GLY A 347 -19.79 -23.67 -13.24
CA GLY A 347 -19.86 -25.14 -13.11
C GLY A 347 -19.79 -25.89 -14.44
N ARG A 348 -19.26 -25.26 -15.50
CA ARG A 348 -19.24 -25.80 -16.87
C ARG A 348 -17.98 -26.61 -17.12
N ASP A 349 -18.13 -27.76 -17.78
CA ASP A 349 -17.00 -28.51 -18.29
C ASP A 349 -16.37 -27.76 -19.47
N ALA A 350 -15.06 -27.51 -19.42
CA ALA A 350 -14.35 -26.76 -20.45
C ALA A 350 -14.35 -27.46 -21.83
N GLU A 351 -14.45 -28.79 -21.88
CA GLU A 351 -14.48 -29.56 -23.12
C GLU A 351 -15.87 -29.54 -23.79
N GLU A 352 -16.92 -29.39 -22.98
CA GLU A 352 -18.32 -29.35 -23.41
C GLU A 352 -18.85 -27.93 -23.63
N ASP A 353 -18.26 -26.92 -22.97
CA ASP A 353 -18.68 -25.52 -23.08
C ASP A 353 -18.41 -24.95 -24.48
N ARG A 354 -19.47 -24.53 -25.16
CA ARG A 354 -19.44 -23.93 -26.51
C ARG A 354 -19.50 -22.41 -26.49
N SER A 355 -19.32 -21.78 -25.32
CA SER A 355 -19.30 -20.33 -25.19
C SER A 355 -18.18 -19.70 -26.01
N VAL A 356 -18.46 -18.53 -26.59
CA VAL A 356 -17.46 -17.69 -27.25
C VAL A 356 -17.53 -16.29 -26.68
N VAL A 357 -16.35 -15.66 -26.56
CA VAL A 357 -16.20 -14.28 -26.12
C VAL A 357 -15.60 -13.44 -27.24
N SER A 358 -16.06 -12.20 -27.36
CA SER A 358 -15.47 -11.23 -28.27
C SER A 358 -14.21 -10.63 -27.66
N VAL A 359 -13.12 -10.58 -28.43
CA VAL A 359 -11.82 -10.11 -27.99
C VAL A 359 -11.32 -9.00 -28.91
N LEU A 360 -10.87 -7.91 -28.30
CA LEU A 360 -10.07 -6.87 -28.96
C LEU A 360 -8.63 -7.02 -28.47
N ALA A 361 -7.77 -7.56 -29.33
CA ALA A 361 -6.38 -7.86 -29.01
C ALA A 361 -5.43 -6.88 -29.70
N TYR A 362 -4.69 -6.12 -28.91
CA TYR A 362 -3.62 -5.29 -29.43
C TYR A 362 -2.33 -6.10 -29.60
N GLU A 363 -1.52 -5.72 -30.58
CA GLU A 363 -0.22 -6.31 -30.83
C GLU A 363 0.87 -5.49 -30.12
N ASN A 364 1.48 -6.11 -29.12
CA ASN A 364 2.63 -5.62 -28.37
C ASN A 364 2.59 -4.13 -27.99
N LEU A 365 1.45 -3.68 -27.43
CA LEU A 365 1.38 -2.33 -26.85
C LEU A 365 2.51 -2.10 -25.84
N PRO A 366 3.20 -0.95 -25.91
CA PRO A 366 4.15 -0.52 -24.89
C PRO A 366 3.48 -0.41 -23.52
N SER A 367 4.21 -0.71 -22.45
CA SER A 367 3.71 -0.71 -21.07
C SER A 367 3.07 0.62 -20.64
N THR A 368 3.52 1.75 -21.21
CA THR A 368 2.92 3.07 -21.00
C THR A 368 1.52 3.19 -21.59
N ALA A 369 1.33 2.77 -22.84
CA ALA A 369 0.05 2.80 -23.54
C ALA A 369 -0.94 1.81 -22.93
N GLU A 370 -0.43 0.66 -22.50
CA GLU A 370 -1.13 -0.35 -21.71
C GLU A 370 -1.76 0.20 -20.43
N ILE A 371 -0.93 0.80 -19.56
CA ILE A 371 -1.38 1.40 -18.30
C ILE A 371 -2.36 2.53 -18.58
N LYS A 372 -2.06 3.38 -19.57
CA LYS A 372 -2.96 4.45 -19.96
C LYS A 372 -4.31 3.91 -20.42
N MET A 373 -4.32 2.88 -21.26
CA MET A 373 -5.56 2.27 -21.75
C MET A 373 -6.34 1.59 -20.62
N PHE A 374 -5.66 0.92 -19.68
CA PHE A 374 -6.28 0.40 -18.47
C PHE A 374 -6.94 1.54 -17.65
N VAL A 375 -6.22 2.64 -17.42
CA VAL A 375 -6.74 3.79 -16.69
C VAL A 375 -7.89 4.43 -17.45
N ASP A 376 -7.77 4.69 -18.75
CA ASP A 376 -8.79 5.35 -19.58
C ASP A 376 -10.09 4.53 -19.63
N ILE A 377 -10.00 3.21 -19.83
CA ILE A 377 -11.16 2.31 -19.81
C ILE A 377 -11.85 2.32 -18.44
N ASN A 378 -11.07 2.28 -17.35
CA ASN A 378 -11.63 2.21 -16.00
C ASN A 378 -12.09 3.57 -15.47
N THR A 379 -11.45 4.69 -15.83
CA THR A 379 -11.75 6.05 -15.32
C THR A 379 -13.04 6.64 -15.87
N GLN A 380 -13.46 6.29 -17.09
CA GLN A 380 -14.77 6.71 -17.61
C GLN A 380 -15.95 5.96 -16.96
N GLN A 381 -15.69 4.84 -16.27
CA GLN A 381 -16.71 4.05 -15.60
C GLN A 381 -16.64 4.14 -14.06
N VAL A 382 -15.45 4.35 -13.44
CA VAL A 382 -15.23 4.66 -12.00
C VAL A 382 -13.85 5.35 -11.82
N LYS A 383 -13.77 6.47 -11.09
CA LYS A 383 -12.53 7.23 -10.86
C LYS A 383 -11.41 6.37 -10.23
N VAL A 384 -10.33 6.11 -10.98
CA VAL A 384 -9.13 5.41 -10.48
C VAL A 384 -8.38 6.30 -9.47
N GLN A 385 -7.95 5.72 -8.35
CA GLN A 385 -7.23 6.45 -7.31
C GLN A 385 -5.83 6.88 -7.78
N SER A 386 -5.44 8.14 -7.51
CA SER A 386 -4.15 8.71 -7.94
C SER A 386 -2.92 7.93 -7.44
N ASN A 387 -3.02 7.30 -6.26
CA ASN A 387 -1.95 6.44 -5.72
C ASN A 387 -1.70 5.23 -6.62
N LEU A 388 -2.77 4.59 -7.12
CA LEU A 388 -2.65 3.48 -8.06
C LEU A 388 -1.96 3.94 -9.35
N VAL A 389 -2.33 5.09 -9.90
CA VAL A 389 -1.65 5.61 -11.11
C VAL A 389 -0.15 5.78 -10.87
N LYS A 390 0.26 6.32 -9.71
CA LYS A 390 1.68 6.50 -9.40
C LYS A 390 2.41 5.18 -9.11
N GLU A 391 1.74 4.19 -8.51
CA GLU A 391 2.24 2.82 -8.38
C GLU A 391 2.38 2.14 -9.76
N LEU A 392 1.50 2.46 -10.71
CA LEU A 392 1.64 1.96 -12.08
C LEU A 392 2.79 2.66 -12.81
N VAL A 393 2.92 3.98 -12.62
CA VAL A 393 3.97 4.82 -13.20
C VAL A 393 5.35 4.45 -12.65
N SER A 394 5.45 3.98 -11.41
CA SER A 394 6.71 3.50 -10.85
C SER A 394 7.25 2.27 -11.57
N ASN A 395 6.48 1.60 -12.44
CA ASN A 395 6.89 0.47 -13.27
C ASN A 395 7.25 0.87 -14.71
N LEU A 396 7.16 2.16 -15.06
CA LEU A 396 7.66 2.70 -16.32
C LEU A 396 9.18 2.61 -16.40
N ASP A 397 9.70 2.74 -17.63
CA ASP A 397 11.13 2.73 -17.86
C ASP A 397 11.77 3.96 -17.20
N ILE A 398 12.69 3.73 -16.27
CA ILE A 398 13.48 4.81 -15.66
C ILE A 398 14.43 5.46 -16.66
N GLU A 399 14.66 4.80 -17.81
CA GLU A 399 15.45 5.28 -18.95
C GLU A 399 14.58 5.85 -20.09
N ASP A 400 13.28 6.13 -19.87
CA ASP A 400 12.38 6.76 -20.86
C ASP A 400 13.02 7.98 -21.57
N GLU A 401 12.75 8.19 -22.86
CA GLU A 401 13.32 9.32 -23.60
C GLU A 401 12.83 10.69 -23.07
N ASP A 402 11.63 10.76 -22.49
CA ASP A 402 11.08 11.98 -21.88
C ASP A 402 11.62 12.17 -20.45
N PRO A 403 12.45 13.21 -20.18
CA PRO A 403 13.02 13.46 -18.86
C PRO A 403 11.97 13.69 -17.76
N ARG A 404 10.75 14.13 -18.11
CA ARG A 404 9.67 14.32 -17.15
C ARG A 404 9.14 12.98 -16.64
N LYS A 405 8.97 12.02 -17.56
CA LYS A 405 8.52 10.67 -17.24
C LYS A 405 9.58 9.92 -16.45
N ARG A 406 10.86 10.02 -16.87
CA ARG A 406 11.99 9.48 -16.09
C ARG A 406 12.02 10.02 -14.67
N LEU A 407 11.92 11.33 -14.50
CA LEU A 407 11.93 11.96 -13.18
C LEU A 407 10.80 11.41 -12.31
N GLU A 408 9.60 11.24 -12.87
CA GLU A 408 8.46 10.69 -12.13
C GLU A 408 8.66 9.22 -11.75
N ALA A 409 9.15 8.39 -12.67
CA ALA A 409 9.47 6.99 -12.42
C ALA A 409 10.56 6.83 -11.36
N VAL A 410 11.64 7.64 -11.43
CA VAL A 410 12.73 7.67 -10.44
C VAL A 410 12.20 8.02 -9.05
N CYS A 411 11.38 9.06 -8.93
CA CYS A 411 10.80 9.45 -7.65
C CYS A 411 9.89 8.35 -7.07
N ALA A 412 8.99 7.80 -7.91
CA ALA A 412 8.04 6.79 -7.46
C ALA A 412 8.74 5.48 -7.04
N ARG A 413 9.72 5.03 -7.82
CA ARG A 413 10.47 3.81 -7.51
C ARG A 413 11.36 3.95 -6.28
N ALA A 414 12.01 5.10 -6.09
CA ALA A 414 12.77 5.36 -4.87
C ALA A 414 11.88 5.32 -3.62
N VAL A 415 10.68 5.93 -3.66
CA VAL A 415 9.74 5.90 -2.53
C VAL A 415 9.27 4.48 -2.24
N LEU A 416 8.89 3.70 -3.25
CA LEU A 416 8.49 2.29 -3.06
C LEU A 416 9.62 1.44 -2.48
N ASN A 417 10.85 1.59 -2.99
CA ASN A 417 12.00 0.89 -2.44
C ASN A 417 12.19 1.22 -0.95
N MET A 418 12.08 2.50 -0.56
CA MET A 418 12.12 2.91 0.84
C MET A 418 10.98 2.30 1.69
N GLY A 419 9.82 2.00 1.12
CA GLY A 419 8.73 1.32 1.84
C GLY A 419 9.01 -0.15 2.15
N SER A 420 9.84 -0.80 1.33
CA SER A 420 10.19 -2.24 1.45
C SER A 420 11.55 -2.51 2.10
N ASP A 421 12.43 -1.50 2.18
CA ASP A 421 13.80 -1.63 2.65
C ASP A 421 13.88 -1.69 4.19
N ASN A 422 14.50 -2.74 4.73
CA ASN A 422 14.68 -2.94 6.17
C ASN A 422 15.45 -1.83 6.89
N SER A 423 16.32 -1.11 6.18
CA SER A 423 17.10 0.00 6.73
C SER A 423 16.36 1.34 6.74
N SER A 424 15.18 1.39 6.12
CA SER A 424 14.41 2.61 5.93
C SER A 424 13.47 2.91 7.11
N PRO A 425 13.43 4.15 7.61
CA PRO A 425 12.40 4.60 8.56
C PRO A 425 10.96 4.60 8.01
N LEU A 426 10.81 4.42 6.69
CA LEU A 426 9.52 4.33 6.00
C LEU A 426 9.06 2.88 5.79
N LYS A 427 9.82 1.89 6.26
CA LYS A 427 9.48 0.47 6.12
C LYS A 427 8.07 0.19 6.64
N ASP A 428 7.24 -0.44 5.81
CA ASP A 428 5.85 -0.83 6.10
C ASP A 428 4.90 0.35 6.46
N ARG A 429 5.31 1.60 6.21
CA ARG A 429 4.53 2.81 6.51
C ARG A 429 3.78 3.38 5.30
N LEU A 430 4.16 2.98 4.09
CA LEU A 430 3.43 3.36 2.89
C LEU A 430 2.08 2.65 2.89
N LEU A 431 1.02 3.45 2.85
CA LEU A 431 -0.30 3.04 2.43
C LEU A 431 -0.26 2.87 0.92
N LEU A 432 0.11 1.67 0.50
CA LEU A 432 -0.05 1.26 -0.87
C LEU A 432 -1.53 1.02 -1.09
N THR A 433 -1.88 1.04 -2.36
CA THR A 433 -3.25 0.80 -2.70
C THR A 433 -3.45 -0.71 -2.41
N GLY A 434 -4.20 -1.01 -1.34
CA GLY A 434 -4.75 -2.34 -0.98
C GLY A 434 -4.75 -2.60 0.50
N ASP A 435 -3.73 -2.02 1.12
CA ASP A 435 -3.54 -1.94 2.53
C ASP A 435 -4.72 -1.32 3.29
N ASP A 436 -4.95 -1.86 4.48
CA ASP A 436 -5.72 -1.17 5.51
C ASP A 436 -4.92 0.00 6.09
N LYS A 437 -5.58 1.16 6.17
CA LYS A 437 -4.98 2.33 6.81
C LYS A 437 -4.84 2.09 8.31
N THR A 438 -3.62 2.25 8.83
CA THR A 438 -3.35 2.30 10.27
C THR A 438 -2.68 3.63 10.63
N ASN A 439 -2.52 3.91 11.93
CA ASN A 439 -1.80 5.11 12.36
C ASN A 439 -0.35 5.12 11.85
N LYS A 440 0.29 3.94 11.78
CA LYS A 440 1.69 3.79 11.31
C LYS A 440 1.79 3.67 9.79
N ARG A 441 0.83 3.01 9.15
CA ARG A 441 0.68 2.87 7.68
C ARG A 441 -0.30 3.90 7.13
N CYS A 442 0.18 5.14 7.01
CA CYS A 442 -0.63 6.30 6.62
C CYS A 442 0.01 7.16 5.51
N LEU A 443 1.21 6.80 5.05
CA LEU A 443 1.96 7.59 4.07
C LEU A 443 1.54 7.21 2.65
N THR A 444 1.31 8.17 1.76
CA THR A 444 0.93 7.87 0.38
C THR A 444 2.10 8.07 -0.56
N LEU A 445 2.21 7.19 -1.57
CA LEU A 445 3.19 7.34 -2.65
C LEU A 445 3.02 8.69 -3.33
N THR A 446 1.76 9.11 -3.56
CA THR A 446 1.44 10.40 -4.16
C THR A 446 2.05 11.57 -3.42
N SER A 447 1.82 11.67 -2.11
CA SER A 447 2.29 12.78 -1.28
C SER A 447 3.81 12.91 -1.28
N LEU A 448 4.52 11.79 -1.15
CA LEU A 448 5.98 11.79 -1.12
C LEU A 448 6.58 12.11 -2.49
N VAL A 449 6.06 11.52 -3.57
CA VAL A 449 6.51 11.83 -4.94
C VAL A 449 6.29 13.31 -5.26
N ASP A 450 5.14 13.87 -4.88
CA ASP A 450 4.87 15.30 -5.10
C ASP A 450 5.76 16.19 -4.24
N GLY A 451 6.04 15.80 -2.99
CA GLY A 451 6.99 16.49 -2.12
C GLY A 451 8.41 16.51 -2.69
N ILE A 452 8.89 15.37 -3.22
CA ILE A 452 10.22 15.25 -3.82
C ILE A 452 10.33 16.10 -5.10
N LYS A 453 9.33 15.99 -6.00
CA LYS A 453 9.29 16.74 -7.26
C LYS A 453 9.11 18.24 -7.02
N GLY A 454 8.19 18.64 -6.15
CA GLY A 454 7.90 20.04 -5.84
C GLY A 454 9.10 20.79 -5.26
N ASN A 455 9.96 20.09 -4.51
CA ASN A 455 11.19 20.63 -3.95
C ASN A 455 12.41 20.48 -4.88
N ASN A 456 12.23 19.98 -6.11
CA ASN A 456 13.29 19.75 -7.10
C ASN A 456 14.48 18.95 -6.55
N LEU A 457 14.25 17.99 -5.64
CA LEU A 457 15.33 17.30 -4.95
C LEU A 457 16.17 16.43 -5.89
N VAL A 458 15.53 15.74 -6.84
CA VAL A 458 16.23 14.99 -7.90
C VAL A 458 16.73 15.91 -9.00
N GLY A 459 15.97 16.97 -9.30
CA GLY A 459 16.31 17.92 -10.35
C GLY A 459 15.09 18.59 -10.97
N LYS A 460 15.38 19.51 -11.90
CA LYS A 460 14.38 20.28 -12.65
C LYS A 460 14.56 20.05 -14.14
N VAL A 461 13.47 19.72 -14.81
CA VAL A 461 13.46 19.57 -16.27
C VAL A 461 13.45 20.96 -16.92
N GLN A 462 14.42 21.22 -17.79
CA GLN A 462 14.57 22.48 -18.52
C GLN A 462 14.80 22.22 -20.01
N ARG A 463 14.51 23.22 -20.85
CA ARG A 463 14.84 23.17 -22.29
C ARG A 463 16.10 23.97 -22.55
N LEU A 464 17.14 23.32 -23.08
CA LEU A 464 18.34 23.99 -23.56
C LEU A 464 18.01 24.67 -24.90
N SER A 465 17.93 26.00 -24.92
CA SER A 465 17.84 26.83 -26.16
C SER A 465 16.45 27.00 -26.81
N GLY A 466 15.47 27.53 -26.08
CA GLY A 466 14.19 28.02 -26.66
C GLY A 466 13.17 26.93 -27.02
N ARG A 467 12.13 27.28 -27.81
CA ARG A 467 10.96 26.40 -28.07
C ARG A 467 11.32 25.03 -28.69
N ASN A 468 12.44 24.94 -29.42
CA ASN A 468 12.89 23.72 -30.11
C ASN A 468 14.08 23.03 -29.41
N GLY A 469 14.42 23.47 -28.20
CA GLY A 469 15.54 22.96 -27.44
C GLY A 469 15.34 21.55 -26.89
N ALA A 470 16.42 20.78 -26.81
CA ALA A 470 16.44 19.49 -26.13
C ALA A 470 16.00 19.66 -24.67
N THR A 471 15.09 18.80 -24.23
CA THR A 471 14.64 18.81 -22.84
C THR A 471 15.64 17.98 -22.02
N VAL A 472 16.22 18.56 -20.98
CA VAL A 472 17.21 17.92 -20.12
C VAL A 472 16.80 18.03 -18.65
N LEU A 473 17.21 17.04 -17.85
CA LEU A 473 17.06 17.09 -16.41
C LEU A 473 18.32 17.72 -15.81
N GLN A 474 18.22 18.94 -15.29
CA GLN A 474 19.30 19.51 -14.49
C GLN A 474 19.25 18.86 -13.09
N PRO A 475 20.33 18.20 -12.63
CA PRO A 475 20.32 17.48 -11.38
C PRO A 475 20.16 18.43 -10.18
N GLY A 476 19.34 18.02 -9.23
CA GLY A 476 19.14 18.65 -7.94
C GLY A 476 20.09 18.08 -6.89
N PRO A 477 19.96 18.47 -5.61
CA PRO A 477 20.90 18.08 -4.56
C PRO A 477 20.98 16.57 -4.32
N LEU A 478 19.86 15.85 -4.50
CA LEU A 478 19.76 14.40 -4.43
C LEU A 478 19.76 13.73 -5.82
N GLY A 479 19.98 14.49 -6.89
CA GLY A 479 20.27 13.97 -8.23
C GLY A 479 21.74 13.60 -8.41
N HIS A 480 22.04 12.80 -9.44
CA HIS A 480 23.41 12.41 -9.78
C HIS A 480 23.92 13.15 -11.02
N LEU A 481 25.20 13.53 -11.02
CA LEU A 481 25.82 14.31 -12.11
C LEU A 481 25.97 13.52 -13.43
N SER A 482 26.00 12.19 -13.37
CA SER A 482 26.09 11.34 -14.58
C SER A 482 24.84 11.38 -15.47
N ALA A 483 23.75 12.03 -15.01
CA ALA A 483 22.42 11.99 -15.64
C ALA A 483 21.81 10.58 -15.77
N ASN A 484 22.46 9.54 -15.23
CA ASN A 484 21.92 8.19 -15.15
C ASN A 484 20.76 8.14 -14.14
N ALA A 485 19.63 7.56 -14.57
CA ALA A 485 18.43 7.51 -13.75
C ALA A 485 18.58 6.58 -12.55
N THR A 486 19.29 5.46 -12.71
CA THR A 486 19.59 4.50 -11.64
C THR A 486 20.46 5.12 -10.55
N ASP A 487 21.51 5.85 -10.92
CA ASP A 487 22.39 6.52 -9.94
C ASP A 487 21.64 7.62 -9.19
N SER A 488 20.83 8.41 -9.90
CA SER A 488 19.97 9.44 -9.30
C SER A 488 18.95 8.83 -8.34
N MET A 489 18.35 7.69 -8.70
CA MET A 489 17.44 6.94 -7.84
C MET A 489 18.13 6.44 -6.57
N ARG A 490 19.34 5.87 -6.68
CA ARG A 490 20.11 5.38 -5.52
C ARG A 490 20.48 6.52 -4.58
N LYS A 491 21.00 7.64 -5.11
CA LYS A 491 21.35 8.82 -4.29
C LYS A 491 20.13 9.41 -3.61
N LEU A 492 19.00 9.54 -4.32
CA LEU A 492 17.72 9.96 -3.76
C LEU A 492 17.27 9.04 -2.61
N GLN A 493 17.19 7.74 -2.87
CA GLN A 493 16.76 6.74 -1.88
C GLN A 493 17.63 6.84 -0.63
N ARG A 494 18.96 6.79 -0.80
CA ARG A 494 19.89 6.80 0.31
C ARG A 494 19.84 8.10 1.12
N GLY A 495 19.81 9.25 0.44
CA GLY A 495 19.78 10.56 1.10
C GLY A 495 18.50 10.78 1.91
N LEU A 496 17.33 10.40 1.36
CA LEU A 496 16.07 10.52 2.09
C LEU A 496 15.96 9.53 3.25
N GLN A 497 16.46 8.29 3.09
CA GLN A 497 16.53 7.32 4.20
C GLN A 497 17.34 7.86 5.37
N LEU A 498 18.53 8.40 5.09
CA LEU A 498 19.41 8.99 6.09
C LEU A 498 18.81 10.24 6.72
N TYR A 499 18.25 11.15 5.92
CA TYR A 499 17.63 12.37 6.41
C TYR A 499 16.42 12.08 7.32
N PHE A 500 15.49 11.22 6.90
CA PHE A 500 14.36 10.83 7.73
C PHE A 500 14.79 10.02 8.96
N ALA A 501 15.91 9.29 8.89
CA ALA A 501 16.43 8.57 10.05
C ALA A 501 16.91 9.51 11.16
N LEU A 502 17.31 10.75 10.86
CA LEU A 502 17.63 11.75 11.88
C LEU A 502 16.42 11.99 12.79
N PHE A 503 15.24 12.23 12.21
CA PHE A 503 14.00 12.47 12.94
C PHE A 503 13.47 11.20 13.61
N ALA A 504 13.49 10.07 12.90
CA ALA A 504 13.01 8.81 13.45
C ALA A 504 13.82 8.33 14.67
N LYS A 505 15.13 8.57 14.68
CA LYS A 505 16.01 8.20 15.80
C LYS A 505 16.04 9.25 16.90
N GLY A 506 15.92 10.54 16.55
CA GLY A 506 15.98 11.63 17.50
C GLY A 506 14.66 11.91 18.22
N ALA A 507 13.51 11.57 17.63
CA ALA A 507 12.20 11.68 18.23
C ALA A 507 11.36 10.40 17.99
N PRO A 508 11.79 9.22 18.50
CA PRO A 508 11.20 7.93 18.15
C PRO A 508 9.73 7.83 18.58
N ASP A 509 9.41 8.24 19.80
CA ASP A 509 8.05 8.20 20.33
C ASP A 509 7.10 9.03 19.47
N HIS A 510 7.53 10.23 19.06
CA HIS A 510 6.74 11.09 18.19
C HIS A 510 6.61 10.52 16.77
N TRP A 511 7.70 9.96 16.22
CA TRP A 511 7.72 9.40 14.87
C TRP A 511 6.78 8.19 14.73
N ASP A 512 6.76 7.33 15.75
CA ASP A 512 5.96 6.09 15.79
C ASP A 512 4.46 6.34 15.97
N LEU A 513 4.06 7.48 16.55
CA LEU A 513 2.64 7.87 16.61
C LEU A 513 2.00 7.96 15.22
N GLY A 514 2.76 8.38 14.20
CA GLY A 514 2.23 8.55 12.84
C GLY A 514 0.98 9.43 12.81
N ASP A 515 -0.13 8.90 12.27
CA ASP A 515 -1.42 9.60 12.20
C ASP A 515 -2.21 9.58 13.52
N ALA A 516 -1.74 8.91 14.58
CA ALA A 516 -2.38 8.90 15.90
C ALA A 516 -2.41 10.30 16.53
N LYS A 517 -3.31 10.52 17.50
CA LYS A 517 -3.42 11.80 18.24
C LYS A 517 -2.07 12.16 18.88
N GLY A 518 -1.59 13.38 18.62
CA GLY A 518 -0.30 13.87 19.12
C GLY A 518 0.91 13.56 18.22
N GLY A 519 0.76 12.79 17.13
CA GLY A 519 1.81 12.61 16.11
C GLY A 519 1.75 13.65 14.98
N TYR A 520 2.87 13.93 14.31
CA TYR A 520 2.89 14.77 13.10
C TYR A 520 4.01 14.41 12.12
N LEU A 521 5.26 14.26 12.59
CA LEU A 521 6.42 14.04 11.70
C LEU A 521 6.23 12.82 10.79
N GLY A 522 5.68 11.73 11.33
CA GLY A 522 5.40 10.48 10.61
C GLY A 522 4.13 10.48 9.74
N THR A 523 3.63 11.65 9.33
CA THR A 523 2.44 11.79 8.48
C THR A 523 2.80 12.32 7.08
N ASN A 524 1.86 12.24 6.13
CA ASN A 524 2.05 12.84 4.80
C ASN A 524 2.43 14.34 4.88
N LEU A 525 1.75 15.12 5.73
CA LEU A 525 2.02 16.54 5.88
C LEU A 525 3.38 16.79 6.55
N GLY A 526 3.70 16.03 7.60
CA GLY A 526 4.98 16.09 8.29
C GLY A 526 6.15 15.83 7.34
N LEU A 527 6.12 14.72 6.61
CA LEU A 527 7.19 14.39 5.66
C LEU A 527 7.29 15.41 4.51
N ARG A 528 6.18 15.96 4.02
CA ARG A 528 6.25 17.03 3.01
C ARG A 528 6.88 18.30 3.58
N ALA A 529 6.56 18.69 4.81
CA ALA A 529 7.19 19.85 5.47
C ALA A 529 8.70 19.62 5.69
N LEU A 530 9.09 18.40 6.09
CA LEU A 530 10.51 18.02 6.19
C LEU A 530 11.24 18.08 4.84
N LEU A 531 10.60 17.70 3.73
CA LEU A 531 11.20 17.82 2.39
C LEU A 531 11.40 19.29 1.97
N VAL A 532 10.48 20.19 2.36
CA VAL A 532 10.66 21.64 2.18
C VAL A 532 11.81 22.15 3.03
N LEU A 533 11.85 21.78 4.31
CA LEU A 533 12.93 22.13 5.23
C LEU A 533 14.29 21.66 4.69
N LEU A 534 14.40 20.41 4.23
CA LEU A 534 15.59 19.87 3.58
C LEU A 534 16.05 20.75 2.42
N ARG A 535 15.13 21.12 1.52
CA ARG A 535 15.47 21.97 0.36
C ARG A 535 15.95 23.34 0.78
N LYS A 536 15.36 23.93 1.83
CA LYS A 536 15.75 25.25 2.35
C LYS A 536 17.09 25.24 3.07
N ILE A 537 17.38 24.20 3.87
CA ILE A 537 18.71 24.01 4.47
C ILE A 537 19.76 23.81 3.38
N VAL A 538 19.48 22.97 2.37
CA VAL A 538 20.39 22.80 1.23
C VAL A 538 20.65 24.13 0.53
N HIS A 539 19.61 24.93 0.28
CA HIS A 539 19.78 26.25 -0.35
C HIS A 539 20.65 27.19 0.49
N PHE A 540 20.49 27.17 1.81
CA PHE A 540 21.33 27.92 2.73
C PHE A 540 22.80 27.45 2.67
N VAL A 541 23.05 26.14 2.72
CA VAL A 541 24.39 25.56 2.60
C VAL A 541 25.02 25.90 1.24
N GLU A 542 24.25 25.90 0.15
CA GLU A 542 24.75 26.28 -1.18
C GLU A 542 25.12 27.78 -1.29
N SER A 543 24.74 28.63 -0.32
CA SER A 543 25.00 30.07 -0.35
C SER A 543 26.48 30.45 -0.19
N ASP A 544 27.29 29.56 0.42
CA ASP A 544 28.74 29.74 0.57
C ASP A 544 29.55 29.27 -0.65
N GLY A 545 28.86 28.79 -1.71
CA GLY A 545 29.46 28.23 -2.91
C GLY A 545 29.59 26.70 -2.90
N THR A 546 29.19 26.02 -1.82
CA THR A 546 29.14 24.56 -1.76
C THR A 546 28.22 23.99 -2.85
N ARG A 547 28.72 23.01 -3.61
CA ARG A 547 27.94 22.32 -4.64
C ARG A 547 27.41 20.98 -4.12
N VAL A 548 26.29 21.03 -3.39
CA VAL A 548 25.69 19.86 -2.73
C VAL A 548 25.38 18.71 -3.71
N VAL A 549 25.02 19.02 -4.96
CA VAL A 549 24.81 17.99 -6.01
C VAL A 549 26.05 17.11 -6.27
N SER A 550 27.25 17.62 -6.00
CA SER A 550 28.52 16.89 -6.17
C SER A 550 28.86 16.00 -4.97
N SER A 551 28.21 16.18 -3.83
CA SER A 551 28.47 15.42 -2.59
C SER A 551 27.81 14.04 -2.62
N SER A 552 28.28 13.10 -1.77
CA SER A 552 27.57 11.84 -1.55
C SER A 552 26.25 12.05 -0.80
N ALA A 553 25.42 11.01 -0.67
CA ALA A 553 24.19 11.10 0.11
C ALA A 553 24.49 11.29 1.61
N GLU A 554 25.53 10.62 2.10
CA GLU A 554 26.06 10.74 3.47
C GLU A 554 26.54 12.16 3.75
N ASP A 555 27.44 12.70 2.94
CA ASP A 555 28.01 14.04 3.13
C ASP A 555 26.91 15.13 3.11
N LEU A 556 25.90 14.99 2.23
CA LEU A 556 24.77 15.90 2.19
C LEU A 556 24.01 15.91 3.53
N VAL A 557 23.77 14.74 4.11
CA VAL A 557 23.04 14.62 5.37
C VAL A 557 23.89 15.14 6.53
N GLU A 558 25.20 14.94 6.52
CA GLU A 558 26.12 15.54 7.49
C GLU A 558 26.08 17.08 7.45
N LEU A 559 25.99 17.68 6.27
CA LEU A 559 25.85 19.14 6.12
C LEU A 559 24.50 19.67 6.65
N VAL A 560 23.43 18.88 6.49
CA VAL A 560 22.06 19.28 6.87
C VAL A 560 21.77 19.02 8.35
N GLN A 561 22.35 17.98 8.94
CA GLN A 561 22.06 17.51 10.31
C GLN A 561 22.16 18.62 11.38
N PRO A 562 23.19 19.49 11.39
CA PRO A 562 23.30 20.55 12.39
C PRO A 562 22.13 21.54 12.38
N TYR A 563 21.43 21.70 11.24
CA TYR A 563 20.25 22.57 11.12
C TYR A 563 18.95 21.80 11.32
N ALA A 564 18.94 20.48 11.10
CA ALA A 564 17.79 19.64 11.44
C ALA A 564 17.65 19.40 12.95
N GLN A 565 18.75 19.41 13.70
CA GLN A 565 18.80 19.07 15.13
C GLN A 565 17.82 19.88 16.01
N PRO A 566 17.71 21.21 15.90
CA PRO A 566 16.75 21.98 16.72
C PRO A 566 15.29 21.54 16.53
N VAL A 567 14.92 21.14 15.31
CA VAL A 567 13.58 20.63 15.01
C VAL A 567 13.37 19.25 15.64
N ILE A 568 14.40 18.40 15.62
CA ILE A 568 14.39 17.09 16.26
C ILE A 568 14.19 17.24 17.77
N ASP A 569 14.96 18.11 18.42
CA ASP A 569 14.91 18.35 19.86
C ASP A 569 13.53 18.89 20.29
N PHE A 570 12.95 19.77 19.48
CA PHE A 570 11.58 20.24 19.67
C PHE A 570 10.57 19.08 19.64
N PHE A 571 10.55 18.26 18.59
CA PHE A 571 9.57 17.17 18.49
C PHE A 571 9.82 16.02 19.47
N ALA A 572 11.05 15.86 19.97
CA ALA A 572 11.37 14.89 21.01
C ALA A 572 10.75 15.24 22.38
N SER A 573 10.48 16.53 22.63
CA SER A 573 9.94 17.03 23.90
C SER A 573 8.55 17.66 23.78
N ALA A 574 8.04 17.83 22.55
CA ALA A 574 6.77 18.49 22.27
C ALA A 574 5.56 17.77 22.92
N THR A 575 4.74 18.56 23.60
CA THR A 575 3.44 18.14 24.13
C THR A 575 2.40 17.95 23.03
N ALA A 576 1.34 17.19 23.32
CA ALA A 576 0.24 16.98 22.38
C ALA A 576 -0.41 18.30 21.91
N ASN A 577 -0.39 19.34 22.75
CA ASN A 577 -0.92 20.66 22.42
C ASN A 577 -0.04 21.39 21.39
N GLU A 578 1.29 21.34 21.52
CA GLU A 578 2.22 21.92 20.56
C GLU A 578 2.11 21.25 19.19
N VAL A 579 1.98 19.92 19.17
CA VAL A 579 1.81 19.15 17.92
C VAL A 579 0.47 19.44 17.24
N THR A 580 -0.58 19.73 18.02
CA THR A 580 -1.91 20.02 17.47
C THR A 580 -1.90 21.21 16.50
N TYR A 581 -1.02 22.20 16.69
CA TYR A 581 -0.90 23.34 15.76
C TYR A 581 -0.43 22.93 14.37
N PHE A 582 0.52 21.99 14.29
CA PHE A 582 0.97 21.46 13.01
C PHE A 582 -0.15 20.71 12.27
N ARG A 583 -1.15 20.17 12.99
CA ARG A 583 -2.31 19.47 12.40
C ARG A 583 -3.51 20.38 12.13
N ALA A 584 -3.66 21.47 12.88
CA ALA A 584 -4.83 22.35 12.82
C ALA A 584 -4.91 23.16 11.52
N ARG A 585 -3.81 23.32 10.78
CA ARG A 585 -3.73 24.15 9.56
C ARG A 585 -4.35 23.51 8.31
N GLY A 586 -5.01 22.36 8.43
CA GLY A 586 -5.61 21.64 7.31
C GLY A 586 -4.59 20.90 6.42
N SER A 587 -5.06 20.36 5.29
CA SER A 587 -4.29 19.46 4.43
C SER A 587 -3.80 20.08 3.12
N SER A 588 -3.72 21.42 3.04
CA SER A 588 -3.37 22.13 1.82
C SER A 588 -1.85 22.21 1.56
N LEU A 589 -1.45 22.67 0.38
CA LEU A 589 -0.05 23.02 0.09
C LEU A 589 0.42 24.18 0.98
N ALA A 590 -0.40 25.22 1.13
CA ALA A 590 -0.09 26.36 2.01
C ALA A 590 0.15 25.92 3.46
N SER A 591 -0.61 24.92 3.94
CA SER A 591 -0.45 24.34 5.28
C SER A 591 0.93 23.70 5.46
N VAL A 592 1.44 23.01 4.42
CA VAL A 592 2.78 22.42 4.43
C VAL A 592 3.86 23.48 4.45
N ASP A 593 3.72 24.52 3.63
CA ASP A 593 4.68 25.63 3.57
C ASP A 593 4.75 26.38 4.90
N GLN A 594 3.60 26.67 5.53
CA GLN A 594 3.54 27.29 6.86
C GLN A 594 4.16 26.40 7.96
N ASN A 595 3.93 25.10 7.91
CA ASN A 595 4.55 24.18 8.88
C ASN A 595 6.06 24.07 8.68
N ALA A 596 6.53 24.08 7.44
CA ALA A 596 7.96 24.16 7.14
C ALA A 596 8.56 25.49 7.61
N LEU A 597 7.85 26.61 7.45
CA LEU A 597 8.26 27.93 7.92
C LEU A 597 8.38 27.99 9.44
N GLN A 598 7.44 27.37 10.17
CA GLN A 598 7.54 27.24 11.62
C GLN A 598 8.75 26.38 12.03
N MET A 599 9.02 25.27 11.34
CA MET A 599 10.25 24.49 11.59
C MET A 599 11.50 25.32 11.31
N MET A 600 11.53 26.11 10.24
CA MET A 600 12.63 27.01 9.93
C MET A 600 12.82 28.10 10.98
N ALA A 601 11.75 28.62 11.58
CA ALA A 601 11.85 29.58 12.68
C ALA A 601 12.48 28.94 13.94
N ILE A 602 12.18 27.66 14.22
CA ILE A 602 12.86 26.89 15.30
C ILE A 602 14.35 26.80 15.01
N VAL A 603 14.73 26.50 13.76
CA VAL A 603 16.14 26.48 13.34
C VAL A 603 16.79 27.85 13.53
N ALA A 604 16.20 28.92 13.00
CA ALA A 604 16.74 30.28 13.08
C ALA A 604 16.88 30.78 14.53
N SER A 605 15.97 30.39 15.42
CA SER A 605 16.06 30.73 16.85
C SER A 605 17.26 30.09 17.53
N ALA A 606 17.58 28.84 17.19
CA ALA A 606 18.74 28.12 17.72
C ALA A 606 20.04 28.45 16.97
N LYS A 607 19.92 28.86 15.71
CA LYS A 607 21.01 29.13 14.76
C LYS A 607 20.73 30.43 14.00
N PRO A 608 21.09 31.59 14.59
CA PRO A 608 20.80 32.89 14.01
C PRO A 608 21.45 33.17 12.65
N ASP A 609 22.48 32.37 12.28
CA ASP A 609 23.10 32.40 10.97
C ASP A 609 22.19 31.82 9.86
N PHE A 610 21.21 30.99 10.20
CA PHE A 610 20.19 30.47 9.28
C PHE A 610 19.14 31.54 8.95
N ASP A 611 19.57 32.54 8.17
CA ASP A 611 18.85 33.81 7.99
C ASP A 611 18.31 34.01 6.56
N LEU A 612 17.33 33.19 6.18
CA LEU A 612 16.66 33.25 4.88
C LEU A 612 15.61 34.39 4.83
N PRO A 613 15.42 35.06 3.67
CA PRO A 613 14.46 36.17 3.54
C PRO A 613 13.04 35.83 4.01
N GLU A 614 12.54 34.64 3.69
CA GLU A 614 11.18 34.24 4.05
C GLU A 614 11.01 34.04 5.58
N ILE A 615 12.10 33.71 6.28
CA ILE A 615 12.09 33.60 7.74
C ILE A 615 12.04 34.99 8.37
N ARG A 616 12.78 35.98 7.82
CA ARG A 616 12.72 37.37 8.29
C ARG A 616 11.32 37.94 8.15
N GLU A 617 10.71 37.81 6.97
CA GLU A 617 9.33 38.27 6.73
C GLU A 617 8.34 37.62 7.70
N TYR A 618 8.50 36.33 7.97
CA TYR A 618 7.69 35.61 8.95
C TYR A 618 7.87 36.14 10.37
N LEU A 619 9.11 36.33 10.83
CA LEU A 619 9.42 36.84 12.17
C LEU A 619 8.95 38.30 12.33
N GLU A 620 9.10 39.15 11.30
CA GLU A 620 8.65 40.54 11.29
C GLU A 620 7.12 40.69 11.31
N SER A 621 6.40 39.69 10.80
CA SER A 621 4.93 39.65 10.86
C SER A 621 4.39 39.38 12.27
N GLN A 622 5.23 38.92 13.19
CA GLN A 622 4.84 38.62 14.56
C GLN A 622 5.02 39.84 15.48
N ASP A 623 4.05 40.09 16.36
CA ASP A 623 4.01 41.23 17.28
C ASP A 623 4.24 40.77 18.72
N ALA A 624 5.51 40.63 19.11
CA ALA A 624 5.89 40.20 20.46
C ALA A 624 5.37 41.14 21.55
N ALA A 625 5.40 42.45 21.33
CA ALA A 625 4.91 43.43 22.29
C ALA A 625 3.37 43.40 22.40
N GLY A 626 2.67 43.29 21.26
CA GLY A 626 1.22 43.13 21.21
C GLY A 626 0.73 41.81 21.79
N THR A 627 1.55 40.76 21.74
CA THR A 627 1.24 39.44 22.32
C THR A 627 1.10 39.50 23.84
N GLU A 628 1.95 40.27 24.52
CA GLU A 628 1.86 40.46 25.97
C GLU A 628 0.56 41.18 26.35
N GLN A 629 0.22 42.26 25.63
CA GLN A 629 -1.06 42.96 25.81
C GLN A 629 -2.27 42.06 25.53
N ALA A 630 -2.22 41.27 24.46
CA ALA A 630 -3.27 40.34 24.10
C ALA A 630 -3.45 39.25 25.16
N ARG A 631 -2.36 38.79 25.80
CA ARG A 631 -2.42 37.81 26.90
C ARG A 631 -3.26 38.34 28.06
N ASP A 632 -3.01 39.57 28.48
CA ASP A 632 -3.75 40.20 29.57
C ASP A 632 -5.22 40.42 29.22
N MET A 633 -5.51 40.91 28.00
CA MET A 633 -6.87 41.06 27.49
C MET A 633 -7.64 39.74 27.47
N ILE A 634 -6.99 38.65 27.05
CA ILE A 634 -7.60 37.32 27.00
C ILE A 634 -7.90 36.78 28.41
N LEU A 635 -7.02 37.03 29.39
CA LEU A 635 -7.25 36.65 30.78
C LEU A 635 -8.48 37.38 31.35
N GLU A 636 -8.62 38.66 31.04
CA GLU A 636 -9.78 39.45 31.46
C GLU A 636 -11.07 39.05 30.74
N ILE A 637 -11.02 38.78 29.42
CA ILE A 637 -12.15 38.17 28.68
C ILE A 637 -12.59 36.89 29.37
N HIS A 638 -11.64 36.01 29.72
CA HIS A 638 -11.96 34.75 30.39
C HIS A 638 -12.68 34.98 31.71
N LYS A 639 -12.21 35.93 32.53
CA LYS A 639 -12.87 36.28 33.78
C LYS A 639 -14.29 36.80 33.57
N ILE A 640 -14.49 37.74 32.64
CA ILE A 640 -15.80 38.32 32.32
C ILE A 640 -16.78 37.21 31.88
N LEU A 641 -16.32 36.31 31.01
CA LEU A 641 -17.14 35.20 30.53
C LEU A 641 -17.52 34.23 31.64
N TYR A 642 -16.59 33.89 32.53
CA TYR A 642 -16.86 33.03 33.68
C TYR A 642 -17.94 33.66 34.58
N ASP A 643 -17.77 34.92 34.96
CA ASP A 643 -18.68 35.63 35.86
C ASP A 643 -20.09 35.77 35.24
N ASP A 644 -20.20 36.16 33.98
CA ASP A 644 -21.48 36.32 33.27
C ASP A 644 -22.20 34.98 33.04
N VAL A 645 -21.48 33.94 32.58
CA VAL A 645 -22.10 32.63 32.31
C VAL A 645 -22.60 32.00 33.60
N VAL A 646 -21.78 31.97 34.65
CA VAL A 646 -22.16 31.36 35.93
C VAL A 646 -23.31 32.11 36.57
N SER A 647 -23.25 33.45 36.64
CA SER A 647 -24.33 34.26 37.23
C SER A 647 -25.64 34.13 36.46
N THR A 648 -25.59 34.15 35.12
CA THR A 648 -26.78 34.00 34.26
C THR A 648 -27.44 32.63 34.45
N LEU A 649 -26.65 31.55 34.47
CA LEU A 649 -27.20 30.21 34.68
C LEU A 649 -27.77 30.04 36.10
N LYS A 650 -27.09 30.55 37.12
CA LYS A 650 -27.58 30.51 38.51
C LYS A 650 -28.90 31.28 38.65
N ALA A 651 -29.00 32.46 38.04
CA ALA A 651 -30.21 33.26 38.07
C ALA A 651 -31.40 32.57 37.36
N HIS A 652 -31.15 31.87 36.25
CA HIS A 652 -32.20 31.25 35.45
C HIS A 652 -32.65 29.87 35.98
N TYR A 653 -31.69 29.00 36.31
CA TYR A 653 -31.96 27.59 36.67
C TYR A 653 -31.93 27.32 38.19
N GLY A 654 -31.44 28.27 38.98
CA GLY A 654 -31.36 28.18 40.44
C GLY A 654 -30.16 27.39 40.97
N GLU A 655 -29.78 27.69 42.21
CA GLU A 655 -28.62 27.08 42.88
C GLU A 655 -28.96 25.83 43.69
N THR A 656 -30.25 25.58 43.95
CA THR A 656 -30.68 24.44 44.77
C THR A 656 -30.28 23.12 44.11
N ARG A 657 -29.55 22.28 44.84
CA ARG A 657 -29.05 20.96 44.37
C ARG A 657 -28.28 21.06 43.05
N ASP A 658 -27.50 22.11 42.85
CA ASP A 658 -26.70 22.35 41.64
C ASP A 658 -27.54 22.39 40.35
N SER A 659 -28.80 22.83 40.41
CA SER A 659 -29.71 22.80 39.25
C SER A 659 -29.16 23.55 38.02
N TRP A 660 -28.53 24.72 38.23
CA TRP A 660 -27.84 25.45 37.16
C TRP A 660 -26.71 24.68 36.50
N TRP A 661 -25.99 23.86 37.26
CA TRP A 661 -24.90 23.04 36.73
C TRP A 661 -25.46 21.82 35.99
N ILE A 662 -26.40 21.10 36.61
CA ILE A 662 -26.93 19.85 36.05
C ILE A 662 -27.77 20.09 34.78
N THR A 663 -28.59 21.14 34.78
CA THR A 663 -29.51 21.48 33.68
C THR A 663 -28.90 22.49 32.72
N GLY A 664 -28.25 23.53 33.25
CA GLY A 664 -27.73 24.64 32.45
C GLY A 664 -26.39 24.36 31.75
N VAL A 665 -25.63 23.34 32.18
CA VAL A 665 -24.34 22.98 31.55
C VAL A 665 -24.46 21.66 30.78
N PRO A 666 -24.05 21.62 29.49
CA PRO A 666 -24.09 20.41 28.67
C PRO A 666 -23.40 19.22 29.33
N LYS A 667 -23.97 18.02 29.19
CA LYS A 667 -23.44 16.79 29.81
C LYS A 667 -21.97 16.54 29.47
N GLN A 668 -21.57 16.72 28.21
CA GLN A 668 -20.17 16.49 27.81
C GLN A 668 -19.21 17.50 28.46
N VAL A 669 -19.59 18.78 28.52
CA VAL A 669 -18.79 19.83 29.19
C VAL A 669 -18.59 19.48 30.66
N ARG A 670 -19.63 18.99 31.35
CA ARG A 670 -19.52 18.54 32.74
C ARG A 670 -18.52 17.39 32.92
N ILE A 671 -18.60 16.37 32.05
CA ILE A 671 -17.67 15.23 32.07
C ILE A 671 -16.23 15.72 31.88
N ASP A 672 -15.99 16.54 30.87
CA ASP A 672 -14.65 17.03 30.54
C ASP A 672 -14.09 17.93 31.66
N CYS A 673 -14.95 18.73 32.31
CA CYS A 673 -14.61 19.56 33.45
C CYS A 673 -14.28 18.73 34.70
N ASP A 674 -15.09 17.70 35.00
CA ASP A 674 -14.83 16.78 36.12
C ASP A 674 -13.50 16.02 35.93
N VAL A 675 -13.16 15.63 34.69
CA VAL A 675 -11.84 15.03 34.40
C VAL A 675 -10.70 16.01 34.71
N ARG A 676 -10.83 17.28 34.33
CA ARG A 676 -9.83 18.32 34.65
C ARG A 676 -9.68 18.52 36.16
N TYR A 677 -10.78 18.72 36.86
CA TYR A 677 -10.82 18.88 38.31
C TYR A 677 -10.13 17.73 39.05
N ASN A 678 -10.46 16.49 38.69
CA ASN A 678 -9.85 15.31 39.30
C ASN A 678 -8.37 15.14 38.98
N THR A 679 -7.91 15.69 37.84
CA THR A 679 -6.48 15.67 37.45
C THR A 679 -5.69 16.74 38.21
N GLU A 680 -6.29 17.90 38.48
CA GLU A 680 -5.68 19.00 39.22
C GLU A 680 -5.49 18.68 40.72
N GLY A 681 -6.39 17.89 41.31
CA GLY A 681 -6.28 17.42 42.70
C GLY A 681 -6.46 18.50 43.77
N ASP A 682 -6.84 19.72 43.38
CA ASP A 682 -7.06 20.86 44.28
C ASP A 682 -8.49 20.84 44.86
N THR A 683 -8.62 20.22 46.04
CA THR A 683 -9.90 20.13 46.77
C THR A 683 -10.39 21.47 47.35
N SER A 684 -9.61 22.55 47.25
CA SER A 684 -10.01 23.88 47.75
C SER A 684 -10.94 24.64 46.80
N ARG A 685 -11.16 24.11 45.58
CA ARG A 685 -11.97 24.70 44.53
C ARG A 685 -13.22 23.89 44.26
N ASP A 686 -14.27 24.58 43.83
CA ASP A 686 -15.46 23.92 43.28
C ASP A 686 -15.16 23.37 41.88
N ARG A 687 -15.76 22.23 41.54
CA ARG A 687 -15.54 21.54 40.25
C ARG A 687 -15.74 22.44 39.02
N TRP A 688 -16.69 23.37 39.05
CA TRP A 688 -16.96 24.28 37.92
C TRP A 688 -15.88 25.36 37.74
N GLN A 689 -14.97 25.53 38.70
CA GLN A 689 -13.80 26.41 38.54
C GLN A 689 -12.72 25.80 37.62
N SER A 690 -12.88 24.54 37.20
CA SER A 690 -12.05 23.89 36.17
C SER A 690 -12.64 24.03 34.74
N LEU A 691 -13.66 24.89 34.56
CA LEU A 691 -14.11 25.33 33.24
C LEU A 691 -13.03 26.16 32.53
N ASN A 692 -12.98 26.04 31.21
CA ASN A 692 -12.06 26.79 30.36
C ASN A 692 -12.80 27.58 29.27
N LEU A 693 -12.07 28.41 28.52
CA LEU A 693 -12.64 29.27 27.49
C LEU A 693 -13.49 28.52 26.44
N ILE A 694 -13.10 27.31 26.02
CA ILE A 694 -13.87 26.58 25.00
C ILE A 694 -15.21 26.07 25.54
N ASP A 695 -15.30 25.83 26.85
CA ASP A 695 -16.53 25.36 27.50
C ASP A 695 -17.64 26.43 27.40
N TYR A 696 -17.32 27.71 27.59
CA TYR A 696 -18.33 28.78 27.49
C TYR A 696 -18.96 28.86 26.10
N SER A 697 -18.18 28.57 25.05
CA SER A 697 -18.73 28.51 23.69
C SER A 697 -19.82 27.46 23.57
N GLN A 698 -19.63 26.29 24.18
CA GLN A 698 -20.61 25.20 24.17
C GLN A 698 -21.81 25.50 25.08
N ILE A 699 -21.58 26.12 26.24
CA ILE A 699 -22.63 26.51 27.19
C ILE A 699 -23.55 27.57 26.60
N VAL A 700 -22.99 28.62 26.01
CA VAL A 700 -23.74 29.76 25.44
C VAL A 700 -24.64 29.30 24.29
N VAL A 701 -24.17 28.39 23.45
CA VAL A 701 -24.94 27.89 22.29
C VAL A 701 -25.83 26.68 22.61
N TYR A 702 -25.80 26.18 23.85
CA TYR A 702 -26.58 25.03 24.27
C TYR A 702 -28.09 25.27 24.12
N GLU A 703 -28.83 24.18 23.86
CA GLU A 703 -30.27 24.20 23.76
C GLU A 703 -30.89 24.64 25.11
N GLY A 704 -31.71 25.69 25.09
CA GLY A 704 -32.24 26.34 26.30
C GLY A 704 -31.47 27.57 26.79
N ASN A 705 -30.16 27.67 26.50
CA ASN A 705 -29.32 28.78 26.98
C ASN A 705 -29.23 29.95 26.01
N TRP A 706 -29.27 29.68 24.70
CA TRP A 706 -28.99 30.70 23.68
C TRP A 706 -29.81 31.99 23.84
N ASP A 707 -31.09 31.88 24.21
CA ASP A 707 -31.95 33.06 24.37
C ASP A 707 -31.55 33.94 25.56
N LEU A 708 -30.85 33.39 26.55
CA LEU A 708 -30.28 34.11 27.69
C LEU A 708 -29.05 34.95 27.28
N PHE A 709 -28.27 34.46 26.32
CA PHE A 709 -26.96 35.02 25.97
C PHE A 709 -26.92 35.77 24.63
N LYS A 710 -27.84 35.48 23.68
CA LYS A 710 -27.79 36.03 22.31
C LYS A 710 -27.74 37.56 22.26
N GLY A 711 -28.33 38.23 23.26
CA GLY A 711 -28.33 39.68 23.37
C GLY A 711 -26.97 40.29 23.75
N ARG A 712 -26.01 39.50 24.23
CA ARG A 712 -24.66 39.98 24.61
C ARG A 712 -23.53 39.31 23.81
N TYR A 713 -23.78 38.13 23.26
CA TYR A 713 -22.72 37.27 22.69
C TYR A 713 -22.68 37.20 21.15
N ASN A 714 -23.70 37.74 20.47
CA ASN A 714 -23.82 37.65 19.01
C ASN A 714 -23.06 38.76 18.27
N PHE A 715 -21.76 38.59 18.04
CA PHE A 715 -20.95 39.60 17.32
C PHE A 715 -20.95 39.48 15.79
N TYR A 716 -21.61 38.46 15.22
CA TYR A 716 -21.61 38.20 13.78
C TYR A 716 -22.96 38.45 13.09
N GLY A 717 -23.98 38.92 13.81
CA GLY A 717 -25.29 39.25 13.24
C GLY A 717 -26.14 38.02 12.93
N LYS A 718 -26.39 37.73 11.65
CA LYS A 718 -27.32 36.67 11.22
C LYS A 718 -26.60 35.37 10.85
N GLY A 719 -27.07 34.23 11.39
CA GLY A 719 -26.55 32.91 11.05
C GLY A 719 -26.89 31.83 12.08
N PRO A 720 -26.37 30.60 11.90
CA PRO A 720 -26.49 29.53 12.88
C PRO A 720 -25.83 29.90 14.22
N LYS A 721 -26.45 29.55 15.36
CA LYS A 721 -25.98 29.89 16.73
C LYS A 721 -24.48 29.64 16.95
N ALA A 722 -23.99 28.47 16.51
CA ALA A 722 -22.58 28.10 16.61
C ALA A 722 -21.64 29.07 15.87
N LYS A 723 -22.07 29.65 14.74
CA LYS A 723 -21.30 30.66 14.00
C LYS A 723 -21.34 32.04 14.67
N LEU A 724 -22.40 32.34 15.42
CA LEU A 724 -22.60 33.66 16.05
C LEU A 724 -21.74 33.86 17.31
N ALA A 725 -21.44 32.79 18.04
CA ALA A 725 -20.58 32.80 19.22
C ALA A 725 -19.18 32.20 18.96
N ARG A 726 -18.79 31.99 17.69
CA ARG A 726 -17.52 31.33 17.32
C ARG A 726 -16.26 32.07 17.75
N TRP A 727 -16.38 33.37 18.02
CA TRP A 727 -15.28 34.22 18.48
C TRP A 727 -14.68 33.69 19.80
N ILE A 728 -15.50 33.10 20.68
CA ILE A 728 -15.04 32.49 21.94
C ILE A 728 -14.03 31.36 21.65
N GLY A 729 -14.36 30.52 20.67
CA GLY A 729 -13.45 29.45 20.23
C GLY A 729 -12.16 29.98 19.61
N ARG A 730 -12.22 31.12 18.89
CA ARG A 730 -11.03 31.79 18.34
C ARG A 730 -10.15 32.37 19.46
N ILE A 731 -10.73 33.08 20.43
CA ILE A 731 -10.02 33.55 21.63
C ILE A 731 -9.39 32.41 22.41
N SER A 732 -10.09 31.28 22.58
CA SER A 732 -9.52 30.10 23.23
C SER A 732 -8.28 29.56 22.50
N ARG A 733 -8.23 29.62 21.17
CA ARG A 733 -7.05 29.21 20.38
C ARG A 733 -5.89 30.19 20.55
N LEU A 734 -6.18 31.50 20.52
CA LEU A 734 -5.17 32.56 20.70
C LEU A 734 -4.59 32.55 22.12
N ARG A 735 -5.42 32.31 23.14
CA ARG A 735 -5.00 32.12 24.54
C ARG A 735 -3.89 31.08 24.63
N ASN A 736 -4.09 29.93 23.99
CA ASN A 736 -3.12 28.85 23.99
C ASN A 736 -1.82 29.24 23.26
N ILE A 737 -1.80 30.22 22.36
CA ILE A 737 -0.55 30.74 21.77
C ILE A 737 0.18 31.60 22.81
N THR A 738 -0.53 32.57 23.40
CA THR A 738 0.06 33.54 24.34
C THR A 738 0.62 32.94 25.65
N THR A 739 0.17 31.76 26.06
CA THR A 739 0.60 31.10 27.32
C THR A 739 1.76 30.13 27.15
N HIS A 740 2.24 29.90 25.93
CA HIS A 740 3.26 28.90 25.60
C HIS A 740 4.38 29.57 24.79
N VAL A 741 5.54 29.81 25.43
CA VAL A 741 6.65 30.61 24.87
C VAL A 741 7.17 30.01 23.56
N GLU A 742 7.19 28.68 23.49
CA GLU A 742 7.53 27.87 22.32
C GLU A 742 6.66 28.11 21.07
N LYS A 743 5.48 28.74 21.21
CA LYS A 743 4.54 28.96 20.09
C LYS A 743 4.80 30.26 19.34
N GLY A 744 5.73 31.08 19.84
CA GLY A 744 6.04 32.37 19.27
C GLY A 744 4.91 33.40 19.47
N PRO A 745 5.20 34.66 19.15
CA PRO A 745 4.21 35.73 19.25
C PRO A 745 3.02 35.62 18.29
N LEU A 746 1.91 36.23 18.68
CA LEU A 746 0.75 36.44 17.80
C LEU A 746 1.13 37.31 16.61
N SER A 747 0.47 37.12 15.46
CA SER A 747 0.57 38.06 14.35
C SER A 747 -0.11 39.39 14.71
N ARG A 748 0.24 40.47 13.98
CA ARG A 748 -0.40 41.79 14.17
C ARG A 748 -1.93 41.71 14.05
N ASP A 749 -2.44 41.01 13.05
CA ASP A 749 -3.88 40.84 12.83
C ASP A 749 -4.54 40.04 13.96
N GLN A 750 -3.84 39.06 14.53
CA GLN A 750 -4.33 38.32 15.69
C GLN A 750 -4.39 39.19 16.96
N VAL A 751 -3.40 40.06 17.17
CA VAL A 751 -3.41 41.03 18.26
C VAL A 751 -4.56 42.03 18.10
N GLU A 752 -4.77 42.54 16.89
CA GLU A 752 -5.89 43.45 16.58
C GLU A 752 -7.25 42.77 16.80
N TYR A 753 -7.41 41.54 16.34
CA TYR A 753 -8.60 40.74 16.60
C TYR A 753 -8.89 40.57 18.11
N VAL A 754 -7.86 40.33 18.93
CA VAL A 754 -8.04 40.25 20.39
C VAL A 754 -8.50 41.59 20.97
N ARG A 755 -7.94 42.71 20.52
CA ARG A 755 -8.37 44.06 20.95
C ARG A 755 -9.82 44.36 20.60
N ASP A 756 -10.25 44.00 19.39
CA ASP A 756 -11.63 44.19 18.94
C ASP A 756 -12.59 43.38 19.80
N VAL A 757 -12.30 42.09 20.00
CA VAL A 757 -13.12 41.22 20.85
C VAL A 757 -13.14 41.72 22.29
N TYR A 758 -11.99 42.12 22.85
CA TYR A 758 -11.90 42.66 24.20
C TYR A 758 -12.81 43.87 24.38
N THR A 759 -12.79 44.80 23.43
CA THR A 759 -13.66 45.99 23.42
C THR A 759 -15.14 45.62 23.41
N LEU A 760 -15.52 44.64 22.59
CA LEU A 760 -16.91 44.17 22.50
C LEU A 760 -17.37 43.43 23.76
N VAL A 761 -16.50 42.60 24.35
CA VAL A 761 -16.78 41.88 25.60
C VAL A 761 -16.98 42.86 26.74
N LYS A 762 -16.11 43.87 26.86
CA LYS A 762 -16.25 44.95 27.85
C LYS A 762 -17.56 45.71 27.69
N ARG A 763 -17.91 46.08 26.47
CA ARG A 763 -19.13 46.86 26.20
C ARG A 763 -20.41 46.07 26.42
N HIS A 764 -20.51 44.88 25.83
CA HIS A 764 -21.78 44.17 25.71
C HIS A 764 -22.00 43.11 26.78
N ILE A 765 -20.93 42.53 27.34
CA ILE A 765 -21.04 41.48 28.36
C ILE A 765 -20.87 42.11 29.75
N GLU A 766 -19.74 42.77 30.01
CA GLU A 766 -19.50 43.43 31.31
C GLU A 766 -20.36 44.68 31.49
N GLY A 767 -20.50 45.51 30.44
CA GLY A 767 -21.34 46.72 30.45
C GLY A 767 -22.83 46.50 30.21
N GLU A 768 -23.25 45.24 30.00
CA GLU A 768 -24.63 44.82 29.73
C GLU A 768 -25.34 45.54 28.56
N GLU A 769 -24.59 46.17 27.64
CA GLU A 769 -25.19 46.86 26.49
C GLU A 769 -25.71 45.83 25.46
N PRO A 770 -27.00 45.85 25.08
CA PRO A 770 -27.53 44.87 24.13
C PRO A 770 -26.89 44.97 22.74
N VAL A 771 -26.56 43.83 22.16
CA VAL A 771 -26.13 43.69 20.78
C VAL A 771 -27.34 43.63 19.86
N ASP A 772 -27.37 44.48 18.82
CA ASP A 772 -28.33 44.33 17.74
C ASP A 772 -28.01 43.06 16.93
N GLY A 773 -28.86 42.04 17.06
CA GLY A 773 -28.70 40.76 16.38
C GLY A 773 -28.76 40.81 14.84
N LYS A 774 -28.96 41.99 14.24
CA LYS A 774 -28.82 42.20 12.78
C LYS A 774 -27.48 42.81 12.38
N THR A 775 -26.77 43.44 13.30
CA THR A 775 -25.53 44.17 13.03
C THR A 775 -24.33 43.25 13.23
N GLN A 776 -23.42 43.24 12.26
CA GLN A 776 -22.16 42.50 12.34
C GLN A 776 -21.10 43.41 12.97
N LEU A 777 -20.59 43.03 14.15
CA LEU A 777 -19.61 43.79 14.91
C LEU A 777 -18.18 43.28 14.70
N LEU A 778 -18.02 42.00 14.30
CA LEU A 778 -16.74 41.41 13.90
C LEU A 778 -16.76 41.00 12.43
N PHE A 779 -15.77 41.44 11.67
CA PHE A 779 -15.60 41.04 10.27
C PHE A 779 -14.92 39.66 10.15
N VAL A 780 -15.16 38.98 9.04
CA VAL A 780 -14.54 37.69 8.72
C VAL A 780 -13.32 37.98 7.85
N GLU A 781 -12.13 37.60 8.30
CA GLU A 781 -10.92 37.74 7.50
C GLU A 781 -10.98 36.92 6.19
N PRO A 782 -10.28 37.37 5.13
CA PRO A 782 -10.28 36.69 3.82
C PRO A 782 -9.81 35.22 3.86
N GLU A 783 -8.90 34.86 4.77
CA GLU A 783 -8.41 33.48 4.91
C GLU A 783 -9.50 32.51 5.39
N GLU A 784 -10.41 32.97 6.26
CA GLU A 784 -11.51 32.14 6.81
C GLU A 784 -12.66 31.95 5.80
N GLN A 785 -12.78 32.80 4.77
CA GLN A 785 -13.78 32.60 3.71
C GLN A 785 -13.51 31.37 2.84
N ARG A 786 -12.25 30.89 2.81
CA ARG A 786 -11.84 29.70 2.03
C ARG A 786 -12.11 28.38 2.74
N GLU A 787 -12.23 28.35 4.06
CA GLU A 787 -12.59 27.13 4.81
C GLU A 787 -14.09 26.80 4.75
N VAL A 788 -14.91 27.72 4.27
CA VAL A 788 -16.37 27.59 4.21
C VAL A 788 -16.89 27.33 2.79
N ALA A 789 -16.02 27.34 1.78
CA ALA A 789 -16.34 27.05 0.38
C ALA A 789 -16.15 25.58 0.01
#